data_AF-A0A646HKR4-F1
#
_entry.id   AF-A0A646HKR4-F1
#
_cell.length_a   1.000
_cell.length_b   1.000
_cell.length_c   1.000
_cell.angle_alpha   90.00
_cell.angle_beta   90.00
_cell.angle_gamma   90.00
#
_symmetry.space_group_name_H-M   'P 1'
#
loop_
_entity.id
_entity.type
_entity.pdbx_description
1 polymer ?
#
loop_
_entity_poly.entity_id
_entity_poly.type
_entity_poly.pdbx_seq_one_letter_code
_entity_poly.pdbx_strand_id
1 'polypeptide(L)'
;MATTPYTEEDKKLLACLPKCQEQFRKQIDVGRPYVWELRLSLEQFYILETAIADSISSHSNDYHHLLSEDFAVILVMYLAEWYKRFYKGADTMDDNKVITLTTDELKKLYQLAKIDANTFVYNASTNPDKTSYRWLESLQVLGGLAVQAELKRDKNDALLPQLCKIFHGEEIELDDLKDRNRAVAFQESIARKHSLYEYLDCILSKEKEAPFAKEDMNREETCIPQLLHKILEADEVAKKNKFDFEWVIAYTASRNQMVRHLRVKLKPEEIGGGKKQYIGYDRLLKPEWGIEHPEEVGRIRFYLRFKDNGRYVQKIDKTEEPLFKYDNTGSEKTGFLSVNKIDENTYTDIPVCHFDKVEMVMKYDENQTDGTSISVTKVVQELHVADYMQVYALPKTSNRFSTRKNAQAATAVIFSSAYHLAEPYRELPVVYAHYRNGEECGTDYCWCPINDKVILVGPDGKEILPPFFNRNGLYQVVTKKYLKTIKYKDNVFVLYKYIDTDYDDEEMQEDNLPVLFGRSGLEVRHYATGASKEGEPVTDYDLEWLKGSRYVDWNEEEPGQGAIRLRVTVKGIVFKPHVYYVPFTPVSAGQQPIWRDFEHMRICTALEGVDDIQDNFEKLLGVREPDTKQLKIGNDQAQILVDVYRPIIMRELSQKDSKGKSHIVSYAGKEEDIHIPLINCNQFSIRDFSENGVKEYQIKKNCRMFYGFPTFNDPNLSVDNYKLEMPADELTEEFPLDYLKVYISKALDAPTDLYAWNYKTDPVAVANSNELSGDGIVFQSMKFNSFPRHYALPYIKKVKSGWGGKKSQIVVDALYCFEIVAEHKTYFFLFNPLIKVVKAGRQIGDIFLPLVKKRGYQLTDTDIENLYQFAVEFHFDWMLLPREAWNSQIEDLSEDADEVCKIKEAVTAFFLKTPKCSDEREESCLKEFLKRYWSFDVWPKIEEVADKALKLIQDNPDALGKYENLKEFLKDFDECRYKFSEMSHAIVSNEN
;
A
#
# COMPACT_ATOMS: atom_id res chain seq x y z
N MET A 1 29.42 32.92 53.31
CA MET A 1 29.93 31.55 53.12
C MET A 1 31.44 31.62 53.14
N ALA A 2 32.11 30.71 53.85
CA ALA A 2 33.57 30.70 53.94
C ALA A 2 34.17 30.47 52.55
N THR A 3 34.99 31.40 52.08
CA THR A 3 35.74 31.31 50.83
C THR A 3 36.77 30.19 50.96
N THR A 4 36.55 29.06 50.28
CA THR A 4 37.64 28.12 49.99
C THR A 4 38.70 28.90 49.22
N PRO A 5 39.95 28.97 49.69
CA PRO A 5 40.98 29.69 48.95
C PRO A 5 41.25 28.97 47.63
N TYR A 6 41.14 29.69 46.51
CA TYR A 6 41.50 29.16 45.20
C TYR A 6 42.92 28.60 45.22
N THR A 7 43.10 27.41 44.65
CA THR A 7 44.42 26.81 44.44
C THR A 7 45.21 27.62 43.38
N GLU A 8 46.51 27.33 43.22
CA GLU A 8 47.27 27.93 42.12
C GLU A 8 46.75 27.46 40.76
N GLU A 9 46.25 26.23 40.69
CA GLU A 9 45.60 25.63 39.51
C GLU A 9 44.28 26.34 39.19
N ASP A 10 43.47 26.70 40.19
CA ASP A 10 42.26 27.50 39.99
C ASP A 10 42.57 28.88 39.41
N LYS A 11 43.62 29.55 39.90
CA LYS A 11 44.05 30.86 39.36
C LYS A 11 44.52 30.73 37.92
N LYS A 12 45.22 29.64 37.57
CA LYS A 12 45.61 29.33 36.19
C LYS A 12 44.39 29.07 35.31
N LEU A 13 43.38 28.35 35.80
CA LEU A 13 42.13 28.11 35.08
C LEU A 13 41.36 29.41 34.84
N LEU A 14 41.23 30.27 35.85
CA LEU A 14 40.61 31.59 35.70
C LEU A 14 41.36 32.48 34.69
N ALA A 15 42.69 32.35 34.63
CA ALA A 15 43.53 33.04 33.65
C ALA A 15 43.61 32.35 32.28
N CYS A 16 42.94 31.21 32.08
CA CYS A 16 43.01 30.43 30.83
C CYS A 16 42.13 31.05 29.74
N LEU A 17 42.68 31.32 28.55
CA LEU A 17 41.95 31.91 27.42
C LEU A 17 41.12 33.16 27.79
N PRO A 18 41.71 34.19 28.44
CA PRO A 18 40.96 35.27 29.07
C PRO A 18 40.14 36.10 28.07
N LYS A 19 40.66 36.25 26.83
CA LYS A 19 39.95 36.91 25.73
C LYS A 19 38.66 36.17 25.33
N CYS A 20 38.70 34.84 25.28
CA CYS A 20 37.53 34.03 24.92
C CYS A 20 36.48 34.07 26.03
N GLN A 21 36.91 34.01 27.29
CA GLN A 21 35.99 34.15 28.42
C GLN A 21 35.30 35.52 28.44
N GLU A 22 36.05 36.61 28.23
CA GLU A 22 35.48 37.97 28.20
C GLU A 22 34.53 38.15 27.01
N GLN A 23 34.89 37.62 25.84
CA GLN A 23 34.03 37.61 24.66
C GLN A 23 32.72 36.85 24.95
N PHE A 24 32.79 35.66 25.55
CA PHE A 24 31.61 34.86 25.85
C PHE A 24 30.69 35.54 26.88
N ARG A 25 31.24 36.18 27.91
CA ARG A 25 30.46 36.99 28.86
C ARG A 25 29.69 38.11 28.16
N LYS A 26 30.35 38.86 27.26
CA LYS A 26 29.69 39.92 26.46
C LYS A 26 28.60 39.36 25.54
N GLN A 27 28.85 38.20 24.94
CA GLN A 27 27.90 37.47 24.11
C GLN A 27 26.64 37.07 24.88
N ILE A 28 26.80 36.58 26.12
CA ILE A 28 25.68 36.27 27.01
C ILE A 28 24.87 37.53 27.34
N ASP A 29 25.54 38.64 27.66
CA ASP A 29 24.87 39.91 28.02
C ASP A 29 23.99 40.48 26.88
N VAL A 30 24.34 40.21 25.62
CA VAL A 30 23.55 40.62 24.44
C VAL A 30 22.60 39.54 23.94
N GLY A 31 22.40 38.46 24.69
CA GLY A 31 21.46 37.39 24.35
C GLY A 31 21.94 36.44 23.25
N ARG A 32 23.26 36.32 23.03
CA ARG A 32 23.87 35.43 22.03
C ARG A 32 24.89 34.48 22.69
N PRO A 33 24.48 33.52 23.54
CA PRO A 33 25.38 32.62 24.26
C PRO A 33 25.98 31.52 23.36
N TYR A 34 26.49 31.88 22.18
CA TYR A 34 26.92 30.95 21.13
C TYR A 34 28.40 30.61 21.28
N VAL A 35 28.71 29.45 21.85
CA VAL A 35 30.09 29.01 22.10
C VAL A 35 30.86 28.83 20.79
N TRP A 36 30.20 28.36 19.72
CA TRP A 36 30.84 28.19 18.41
C TRP A 36 31.38 29.50 17.80
N GLU A 37 30.84 30.67 18.18
CA GLU A 37 31.37 31.98 17.72
C GLU A 37 32.74 32.32 18.31
N LEU A 38 33.14 31.66 19.41
CA LEU A 38 34.48 31.81 19.97
C LEU A 38 35.55 31.20 19.07
N ARG A 39 35.17 30.28 18.17
CA ARG A 39 36.04 29.61 17.20
C ARG A 39 37.33 29.08 17.84
N LEU A 40 37.19 28.43 19.00
CA LEU A 40 38.31 27.81 19.70
C LEU A 40 38.98 26.79 18.78
N SER A 41 40.30 26.86 18.61
CA SER A 41 41.07 25.84 17.87
C SER A 41 41.22 24.56 18.68
N LEU A 42 41.60 23.45 18.04
CA LEU A 42 41.84 22.19 18.76
C LEU A 42 42.91 22.33 19.86
N GLU A 43 43.95 23.13 19.61
CA GLU A 43 45.02 23.39 20.59
C GLU A 43 44.52 24.21 21.78
N GLN A 44 43.71 25.24 21.53
CA GLN A 44 43.11 26.04 22.60
C GLN A 44 42.14 25.20 23.44
N PHE A 45 41.39 24.29 22.80
CA PHE A 45 40.54 23.34 23.50
C PHE A 45 41.36 22.46 24.46
N TYR A 46 42.49 21.88 24.01
CA TYR A 46 43.33 21.05 24.89
C TYR A 46 43.96 21.82 26.05
N ILE A 47 44.33 23.09 25.84
CA ILE A 47 44.80 23.98 26.91
C ILE A 47 43.70 24.16 27.97
N LEU A 48 42.46 24.38 27.53
CA LEU A 48 41.31 24.53 28.42
C LEU A 48 41.01 23.21 29.18
N GLU A 49 40.98 22.08 28.47
CA GLU A 49 40.71 20.76 29.04
C GLU A 49 41.75 20.38 30.10
N THR A 50 43.03 20.61 29.82
CA THR A 50 44.13 20.35 30.76
C THR A 50 44.01 21.23 32.00
N ALA A 51 43.72 22.53 31.84
CA ALA A 51 43.57 23.45 32.97
C ALA A 51 42.39 23.07 33.88
N ILE A 52 41.29 22.55 33.32
CA ILE A 52 40.15 22.04 34.10
C ILE A 52 40.56 20.77 34.86
N ALA A 53 41.23 19.83 34.18
CA ALA A 53 41.69 18.58 34.81
C ALA A 53 42.67 18.84 35.96
N ASP A 54 43.59 19.80 35.79
CA ASP A 54 44.56 20.21 36.82
C ASP A 54 43.86 20.84 38.03
N SER A 55 42.86 21.71 37.81
CA SER A 55 42.07 22.31 38.90
C SER A 55 41.28 21.25 39.69
N ILE A 56 40.65 20.30 39.01
CA ILE A 56 39.95 19.17 39.64
C ILE A 56 40.92 18.29 40.43
N SER A 57 42.08 17.99 39.85
CA SER A 57 43.14 17.22 40.52
C SER A 57 43.65 17.92 41.78
N SER A 58 43.75 19.26 41.77
CA SER A 58 44.14 20.06 42.94
C SER A 58 43.12 20.03 44.08
N HIS A 59 41.88 19.58 43.81
CA HIS A 59 40.79 19.42 44.76
C HIS A 59 40.47 17.95 45.08
N SER A 60 41.46 17.05 45.05
CA SER A 60 41.26 15.61 45.33
C SER A 60 40.25 14.95 44.37
N ASN A 61 40.24 15.37 43.11
CA ASN A 61 39.29 14.97 42.07
C ASN A 61 37.83 15.38 42.34
N ASP A 62 37.61 16.34 43.24
CA ASP A 62 36.33 17.02 43.39
C ASP A 62 36.21 18.17 42.37
N TYR A 63 35.06 18.26 41.69
CA TYR A 63 34.77 19.30 40.71
C TYR A 63 33.72 20.32 41.18
N HIS A 64 33.12 20.14 42.37
CA HIS A 64 31.98 20.96 42.80
C HIS A 64 32.34 22.45 43.00
N HIS A 65 33.62 22.80 43.21
CA HIS A 65 34.08 24.19 43.28
C HIS A 65 33.93 24.93 41.94
N LEU A 66 33.99 24.22 40.82
CA LEU A 66 33.79 24.76 39.48
C LEU A 66 32.32 25.14 39.21
N LEU A 67 31.36 24.64 39.99
CA LEU A 67 29.95 25.05 39.94
C LEU A 67 29.71 26.34 40.74
N SER A 68 30.45 27.39 40.39
CA SER A 68 30.36 28.76 40.93
C SER A 68 30.41 29.81 39.81
N GLU A 69 30.05 31.06 40.11
CA GLU A 69 29.94 32.13 39.10
C GLU A 69 31.26 32.38 38.36
N ASP A 70 32.40 32.25 39.04
CA ASP A 70 33.72 32.56 38.46
C ASP A 70 34.11 31.58 37.36
N PHE A 71 33.72 30.30 37.50
CA PHE A 71 34.09 29.21 36.57
C PHE A 71 32.97 28.81 35.60
N ALA A 72 31.72 29.22 35.84
CA ALA A 72 30.56 28.75 35.06
C ALA A 72 30.71 28.96 33.55
N VAL A 73 31.22 30.12 33.12
CA VAL A 73 31.50 30.41 31.69
C VAL A 73 32.53 29.46 31.10
N ILE A 74 33.59 29.16 31.85
CA ILE A 74 34.68 28.28 31.44
C ILE A 74 34.14 26.85 31.25
N LEU A 75 33.30 26.38 32.18
CA LEU A 75 32.64 25.08 32.08
C LEU A 75 31.70 24.99 30.88
N VAL A 76 30.89 26.02 30.62
CA VAL A 76 30.00 26.05 29.44
C VAL A 76 30.81 25.97 28.15
N MET A 77 31.89 26.76 28.02
CA MET A 77 32.78 26.72 26.87
C MET A 77 33.36 25.33 26.64
N TYR A 78 33.91 24.73 27.70
CA TYR A 78 34.51 23.38 27.62
C TYR A 78 33.48 22.33 27.23
N LEU A 79 32.33 22.26 27.92
CA LEU A 79 31.32 21.23 27.68
C LEU A 79 30.76 21.31 26.26
N ALA A 80 30.40 22.51 25.80
CA ALA A 80 29.85 22.70 24.46
C ALA A 80 30.89 22.34 23.36
N GLU A 81 32.15 22.74 23.50
CA GLU A 81 33.22 22.35 22.58
C GLU A 81 33.53 20.86 22.61
N TRP A 82 33.53 20.24 23.80
CA TRP A 82 33.76 18.80 23.93
C TRP A 82 32.68 18.02 23.17
N TYR A 83 31.40 18.38 23.35
CA TYR A 83 30.31 17.74 22.60
C TYR A 83 30.42 17.99 21.10
N LYS A 84 30.83 19.19 20.68
CA LYS A 84 31.07 19.49 19.26
C LYS A 84 32.15 18.58 18.66
N ARG A 85 33.25 18.35 19.38
CA ARG A 85 34.46 17.69 18.83
C ARG A 85 34.46 16.18 18.99
N PHE A 86 34.02 15.66 20.15
CA PHE A 86 34.29 14.27 20.54
C PHE A 86 33.06 13.40 20.72
N TYR A 87 31.85 13.97 20.74
CA TYR A 87 30.62 13.18 20.87
C TYR A 87 30.38 12.32 19.62
N LYS A 88 30.17 11.00 19.82
CA LYS A 88 29.98 9.99 18.75
C LYS A 88 28.56 9.40 18.71
N GLY A 89 27.58 10.05 19.35
CA GLY A 89 26.18 9.61 19.44
C GLY A 89 25.84 8.87 20.74
N ALA A 90 24.64 8.28 20.82
CA ALA A 90 24.12 7.62 22.01
C ALA A 90 24.97 6.44 22.53
N ASP A 91 25.82 5.85 21.69
CA ASP A 91 26.73 4.76 22.04
C ASP A 91 28.10 5.26 22.58
N THR A 92 28.25 6.57 22.83
CA THR A 92 29.49 7.14 23.36
C THR A 92 29.61 6.77 24.84
N MET A 93 30.64 6.02 25.22
CA MET A 93 31.06 5.97 26.62
C MET A 93 31.76 7.30 26.93
N ASP A 94 31.29 8.04 27.93
CA ASP A 94 31.82 9.35 28.36
C ASP A 94 33.23 9.27 28.99
N ASP A 95 33.96 8.17 28.75
CA ASP A 95 35.18 7.76 29.47
C ASP A 95 36.36 8.75 29.32
N ASN A 96 36.32 9.64 28.31
CA ASN A 96 37.37 10.63 28.04
C ASN A 96 36.97 12.06 28.43
N LYS A 97 35.82 12.26 29.07
CA LYS A 97 35.33 13.59 29.45
C LYS A 97 35.85 13.95 30.85
N VAL A 98 36.52 15.10 30.97
CA VAL A 98 37.06 15.57 32.27
C VAL A 98 35.98 15.83 33.32
N ILE A 99 34.76 16.21 32.91
CA ILE A 99 33.65 16.48 33.83
C ILE A 99 32.29 16.07 33.23
N THR A 100 31.46 15.42 34.04
CA THR A 100 30.07 15.07 33.69
C THR A 100 29.14 15.59 34.77
N LEU A 101 28.11 16.33 34.34
CA LEU A 101 27.16 17.00 35.23
C LEU A 101 25.79 16.34 35.16
N THR A 102 25.11 16.24 36.30
CA THR A 102 23.71 15.85 36.41
C THR A 102 22.78 16.94 35.85
N THR A 103 21.49 16.62 35.67
CA THR A 103 20.49 17.60 35.19
C THR A 103 20.36 18.80 36.12
N ASP A 104 20.42 18.60 37.44
CA ASP A 104 20.30 19.71 38.40
C ASP A 104 21.56 20.57 38.46
N GLU A 105 22.73 19.98 38.22
CA GLU A 105 23.98 20.73 38.09
C GLU A 105 24.03 21.52 36.78
N LEU A 106 23.50 20.98 35.68
CA LEU A 106 23.33 21.73 34.43
C LEU A 106 22.39 22.93 34.62
N LYS A 107 21.26 22.76 35.32
CA LYS A 107 20.37 23.88 35.69
C LYS A 107 21.14 24.97 36.44
N LYS A 108 21.90 24.55 37.46
CA LYS A 108 22.74 25.45 38.26
C LYS A 108 23.80 26.15 37.40
N LEU A 109 24.43 25.42 36.48
CA LEU A 109 25.44 25.96 35.57
C LEU A 109 24.87 27.06 34.67
N TYR A 110 23.70 26.84 34.05
CA TYR A 110 23.02 27.85 33.24
C TYR A 110 22.73 29.13 34.06
N GLN A 111 22.23 28.96 35.29
CA GLN A 111 21.96 30.08 36.20
C GLN A 111 23.23 30.86 36.55
N LEU A 112 24.31 30.16 36.92
CA LEU A 112 25.60 30.78 37.29
C LEU A 112 26.29 31.47 36.10
N ALA A 113 26.17 30.88 34.91
CA ALA A 113 26.67 31.47 33.66
C ALA A 113 25.81 32.64 33.17
N LYS A 114 24.65 32.90 33.80
CA LYS A 114 23.67 33.93 33.40
C LYS A 114 23.08 33.73 32.01
N ILE A 115 22.98 32.48 31.56
CA ILE A 115 22.31 32.14 30.30
C ILE A 115 20.81 32.06 30.56
N ASP A 116 20.01 32.80 29.78
CA ASP A 116 18.55 32.76 29.91
C ASP A 116 17.97 31.40 29.52
N ALA A 117 17.59 30.63 30.53
CA ALA A 117 17.02 29.31 30.34
C ALA A 117 15.66 29.33 29.62
N ASN A 118 14.88 30.41 29.73
CA ASN A 118 13.58 30.49 29.05
C ASN A 118 13.75 30.57 27.52
N THR A 119 14.84 31.16 27.07
CA THR A 119 15.15 31.34 25.65
C THR A 119 15.96 30.17 25.08
N PHE A 120 16.95 29.69 25.84
CA PHE A 120 17.97 28.76 25.34
C PHE A 120 17.91 27.34 25.91
N VAL A 121 16.89 27.00 26.70
CA VAL A 121 16.63 25.61 27.09
C VAL A 121 15.36 25.13 26.41
N TYR A 122 15.52 24.16 25.50
CA TYR A 122 14.42 23.68 24.66
C TYR A 122 13.56 22.65 25.39
N ASN A 123 12.26 22.68 25.12
CA ASN A 123 11.28 21.76 25.69
C ASN A 123 10.93 20.68 24.65
N ALA A 124 11.15 19.41 24.99
CA ALA A 124 10.80 18.29 24.11
C ALA A 124 9.39 17.72 24.34
N SER A 125 8.64 18.28 25.29
CA SER A 125 7.27 17.86 25.56
C SER A 125 6.31 18.49 24.56
N THR A 126 5.52 17.65 23.90
CA THR A 126 4.34 18.04 23.11
C THR A 126 3.09 18.20 23.97
N ASN A 127 3.18 17.88 25.27
CA ASN A 127 2.10 18.09 26.21
C ASN A 127 2.13 19.55 26.70
N PRO A 128 1.06 20.35 26.49
CA PRO A 128 1.02 21.73 26.96
C PRO A 128 1.06 21.84 28.49
N ASP A 129 0.66 20.78 29.21
CA ASP A 129 0.57 20.79 30.68
C ASP A 129 1.85 20.25 31.36
N LYS A 130 2.84 19.77 30.59
CA LYS A 130 4.08 19.18 31.13
C LYS A 130 5.30 19.71 30.39
N THR A 131 6.37 20.01 31.13
CA THR A 131 7.65 20.44 30.56
C THR A 131 8.68 19.30 30.59
N SER A 132 9.38 19.08 29.48
CA SER A 132 10.53 18.19 29.37
C SER A 132 11.74 18.98 28.86
N TYR A 133 12.34 19.76 29.76
CA TYR A 133 13.50 20.59 29.45
C TYR A 133 14.74 19.76 29.14
N ARG A 134 15.39 20.07 28.01
CA ARG A 134 16.56 19.38 27.49
C ARG A 134 17.83 20.17 27.75
N TRP A 135 18.26 20.22 29.01
CA TRP A 135 19.41 21.03 29.44
C TRP A 135 20.70 20.67 28.72
N LEU A 136 20.99 19.37 28.57
CA LEU A 136 22.21 18.90 27.94
C LEU A 136 22.20 19.16 26.43
N GLU A 137 21.13 18.78 25.74
CA GLU A 137 21.01 18.95 24.29
C GLU A 137 20.96 20.43 23.91
N SER A 138 20.37 21.26 24.77
CA SER A 138 20.43 22.72 24.63
C SER A 138 21.85 23.26 24.74
N LEU A 139 22.68 22.71 25.62
CA LEU A 139 24.09 23.07 25.75
C LEU A 139 24.88 22.66 24.50
N GLN A 140 24.58 21.48 23.95
CA GLN A 140 25.18 21.02 22.69
C GLN A 140 24.86 21.98 21.54
N VAL A 141 23.63 22.49 21.45
CA VAL A 141 23.23 23.50 20.46
C VAL A 141 24.07 24.78 20.53
N LEU A 142 24.53 25.18 21.72
CA LEU A 142 25.43 26.34 21.87
C LEU A 142 26.82 26.08 21.27
N GLY A 143 27.24 24.82 21.18
CA GLY A 143 28.47 24.38 20.51
C GLY A 143 28.31 24.10 19.01
N GLY A 144 27.08 23.97 18.50
CA GLY A 144 26.79 23.64 17.09
C GLY A 144 26.62 22.13 16.85
N LEU A 145 26.97 21.66 15.64
CA LEU A 145 26.83 20.24 15.29
C LEU A 145 28.03 19.42 15.78
N ALA A 146 27.76 18.23 16.34
CA ALA A 146 28.80 17.31 16.79
C ALA A 146 29.47 16.61 15.59
N VAL A 147 30.72 16.98 15.32
CA VAL A 147 31.48 16.59 14.12
C VAL A 147 31.48 15.07 13.94
N GLN A 148 31.91 14.34 14.97
CA GLN A 148 32.06 12.88 14.88
C GLN A 148 30.71 12.16 14.79
N ALA A 149 29.71 12.60 15.56
CA ALA A 149 28.36 12.03 15.50
C ALA A 149 27.74 12.21 14.11
N GLU A 150 27.80 13.41 13.53
CA GLU A 150 27.22 13.68 12.21
C GLU A 150 27.94 12.94 11.08
N LEU A 151 29.24 12.68 11.21
CA LEU A 151 30.02 11.92 10.23
C LEU A 151 29.81 10.41 10.35
N LYS A 152 29.63 9.86 11.56
CA LYS A 152 29.42 8.42 11.83
C LYS A 152 28.03 7.93 11.40
N ARG A 153 27.03 8.82 11.33
CA ARG A 153 25.68 8.47 10.88
C ARG A 153 25.72 7.75 9.52
N ASP A 154 24.92 6.69 9.39
CA ASP A 154 24.78 5.90 8.17
C ASP A 154 24.47 6.80 6.96
N LYS A 155 24.86 6.39 5.75
CA LYS A 155 24.53 7.07 4.49
C LYS A 155 23.01 7.25 4.30
N ASN A 156 22.21 6.46 5.00
CA ASN A 156 20.74 6.52 4.98
C ASN A 156 20.13 7.44 6.06
N ASP A 157 20.92 8.08 6.93
CA ASP A 157 20.41 9.00 7.93
C ASP A 157 20.07 10.37 7.31
N ALA A 158 18.80 10.75 7.38
CA ALA A 158 18.27 11.96 6.77
C ALA A 158 18.36 13.23 7.64
N LEU A 159 18.98 13.20 8.84
CA LEU A 159 18.98 14.35 9.76
C LEU A 159 19.51 15.64 9.11
N LEU A 160 20.73 15.63 8.54
CA LEU A 160 21.32 16.85 7.97
C LEU A 160 20.47 17.43 6.81
N PRO A 161 20.03 16.63 5.82
CA PRO A 161 19.07 17.11 4.82
C PRO A 161 17.78 17.65 5.43
N GLN A 162 17.21 17.00 6.45
CA GLN A 162 15.99 17.47 7.12
C GLN A 162 16.21 18.80 7.87
N LEU A 163 17.34 18.96 8.57
CA LEU A 163 17.70 20.24 9.21
C LEU A 163 17.89 21.35 8.18
N CYS A 164 18.52 21.07 7.04
CA CYS A 164 18.66 22.05 5.95
C CYS A 164 17.28 22.45 5.39
N LYS A 165 16.38 21.49 5.20
CA LYS A 165 14.99 21.78 4.78
C LYS A 165 14.25 22.65 5.81
N ILE A 166 14.36 22.34 7.11
CA ILE A 166 13.80 23.18 8.18
C ILE A 166 14.45 24.57 8.18
N PHE A 167 15.77 24.64 7.98
CA PHE A 167 16.51 25.89 7.83
C PHE A 167 15.99 26.72 6.66
N HIS A 168 15.54 26.10 5.56
CA HIS A 168 14.87 26.78 4.44
C HIS A 168 13.39 27.08 4.68
N GLY A 169 12.81 26.63 5.79
CA GLY A 169 11.44 26.93 6.20
C GLY A 169 10.42 25.85 5.84
N GLU A 170 10.89 24.63 5.53
CA GLU A 170 10.00 23.47 5.43
C GLU A 170 9.55 23.01 6.83
N GLU A 171 8.28 22.65 6.92
CA GLU A 171 7.67 22.12 8.14
C GLU A 171 7.83 20.59 8.18
N ILE A 172 8.89 20.13 8.84
CA ILE A 172 9.26 18.71 8.96
C ILE A 172 9.22 18.30 10.44
N GLU A 173 8.65 17.14 10.73
CA GLU A 173 8.71 16.50 12.04
C GLU A 173 9.92 15.54 12.11
N LEU A 174 10.70 15.61 13.18
CA LEU A 174 11.90 14.79 13.38
C LEU A 174 11.66 13.58 14.32
N ASP A 175 10.41 13.19 14.51
CA ASP A 175 10.00 12.21 15.54
C ASP A 175 10.48 10.76 15.31
N ASP A 176 10.90 10.42 14.08
CA ASP A 176 11.37 9.07 13.72
C ASP A 176 12.87 8.84 13.96
N LEU A 177 13.61 9.86 14.43
CA LEU A 177 15.06 9.79 14.58
C LEU A 177 15.49 9.10 15.90
N LYS A 178 16.55 8.27 15.80
CA LYS A 178 17.13 7.52 16.93
C LYS A 178 17.58 8.41 18.10
N ASP A 179 18.00 9.65 17.80
CA ASP A 179 18.41 10.66 18.79
C ASP A 179 17.39 11.82 18.84
N ARG A 180 16.14 11.48 19.18
CA ARG A 180 15.01 12.41 19.17
C ARG A 180 15.22 13.62 20.07
N ASN A 181 15.83 13.44 21.24
CA ASN A 181 16.01 14.55 22.18
C ASN A 181 16.91 15.64 21.59
N ARG A 182 18.00 15.25 20.92
CA ARG A 182 18.89 16.18 20.23
C ARG A 182 18.24 16.77 18.98
N ALA A 183 17.51 15.96 18.22
CA ALA A 183 16.78 16.42 17.03
C ALA A 183 15.73 17.51 17.37
N VAL A 184 14.97 17.36 18.45
CA VAL A 184 14.00 18.37 18.88
C VAL A 184 14.67 19.68 19.27
N ALA A 185 15.78 19.63 20.02
CA ALA A 185 16.56 20.83 20.36
C ALA A 185 17.09 21.54 19.11
N PHE A 186 17.50 20.77 18.08
CA PHE A 186 17.98 21.31 16.81
C PHE A 186 16.85 21.98 16.03
N GLN A 187 15.71 21.32 15.90
CA GLN A 187 14.52 21.87 15.25
C GLN A 187 14.05 23.16 15.92
N GLU A 188 13.95 23.19 17.25
CA GLU A 188 13.55 24.38 18.00
C GLU A 188 14.54 25.53 17.83
N SER A 189 15.85 25.25 17.85
CA SER A 189 16.88 26.28 17.63
C SER A 189 16.79 26.90 16.24
N ILE A 190 16.53 26.09 15.21
CA ILE A 190 16.38 26.56 13.83
C ILE A 190 15.07 27.35 13.68
N ALA A 191 13.95 26.82 14.20
CA ALA A 191 12.64 27.44 14.11
C ALA A 191 12.60 28.82 14.79
N ARG A 192 13.28 28.97 15.93
CA ARG A 192 13.40 30.25 16.66
C ARG A 192 14.47 31.19 16.08
N LYS A 193 15.24 30.76 15.07
CA LYS A 193 16.38 31.48 14.50
C LYS A 193 17.47 31.83 15.53
N HIS A 194 17.82 30.87 16.38
CA HIS A 194 18.84 31.01 17.43
C HIS A 194 20.18 30.37 17.01
N SER A 195 20.97 29.90 17.99
CA SER A 195 22.34 29.35 17.84
C SER A 195 22.54 28.46 16.62
N LEU A 196 21.74 27.38 16.46
CA LEU A 196 21.95 26.43 15.37
C LEU A 196 21.55 27.01 14.00
N TYR A 197 20.54 27.88 13.95
CA TYR A 197 20.19 28.61 12.73
C TYR A 197 21.37 29.45 12.25
N GLU A 198 21.91 30.27 13.14
CA GLU A 198 23.03 31.16 12.83
C GLU A 198 24.32 30.39 12.53
N TYR A 199 24.53 29.25 13.19
CA TYR A 199 25.62 28.33 12.90
C TYR A 199 25.55 27.80 11.46
N LEU A 200 24.38 27.32 11.02
CA LEU A 200 24.17 26.86 9.64
C LEU A 200 24.28 28.01 8.65
N ASP A 201 23.73 29.17 8.96
CA ASP A 201 23.81 30.37 8.12
C ASP A 201 25.27 30.82 7.90
N CYS A 202 26.14 30.74 8.93
CA CYS A 202 27.57 31.00 8.78
C CYS A 202 28.31 30.00 7.86
N ILE A 203 27.77 28.79 7.67
CA ILE A 203 28.35 27.76 6.80
C ILE A 203 27.81 27.89 5.37
N LEU A 204 26.51 28.16 5.24
CA LEU A 204 25.80 28.17 3.97
C LEU A 204 25.88 29.51 3.24
N SER A 205 26.12 30.62 3.96
CA SER A 205 26.28 31.95 3.38
C SER A 205 27.74 32.24 3.02
N LYS A 206 27.99 32.59 1.75
CA LYS A 206 29.33 32.98 1.26
C LYS A 206 29.83 34.32 1.82
N GLU A 207 28.95 35.12 2.41
CA GLU A 207 29.29 36.45 2.97
C GLU A 207 29.73 36.38 4.43
N LYS A 208 29.51 35.25 5.10
CA LYS A 208 29.78 35.07 6.52
C LYS A 208 31.03 34.22 6.73
N GLU A 209 31.71 34.46 7.84
CA GLU A 209 32.92 33.72 8.19
C GLU A 209 32.54 32.47 9.01
N ALA A 210 33.06 31.31 8.61
CA ALA A 210 32.66 30.00 9.15
C ALA A 210 32.77 29.89 10.69
N PRO A 211 31.97 29.02 11.33
CA PRO A 211 31.90 28.88 12.79
C PRO A 211 33.05 28.04 13.39
N PHE A 212 34.24 28.06 12.77
CA PHE A 212 35.40 27.26 13.15
C PHE A 212 36.69 28.08 13.10
N ALA A 213 37.71 27.62 13.82
CA ALA A 213 39.05 28.20 13.75
C ALA A 213 39.65 27.99 12.35
N LYS A 214 40.37 28.98 11.82
CA LYS A 214 40.97 28.92 10.46
C LYS A 214 41.99 27.79 10.33
N GLU A 215 42.69 27.51 11.41
CA GLU A 215 43.69 26.44 11.51
C GLU A 215 43.04 25.06 11.42
N ASP A 216 41.86 24.88 12.05
CA ASP A 216 41.14 23.62 12.08
C ASP A 216 40.47 23.31 10.73
N MET A 217 39.99 24.33 10.01
CA MET A 217 39.31 24.18 8.71
C MET A 217 40.17 23.58 7.59
N ASN A 218 41.48 23.51 7.78
CA ASN A 218 42.41 22.93 6.80
C ASN A 218 43.09 21.64 7.30
N ARG A 219 42.76 21.18 8.52
CA ARG A 219 43.36 20.00 9.15
C ARG A 219 42.40 18.82 9.09
N GLU A 220 42.74 17.80 8.29
CA GLU A 220 41.90 16.60 8.14
C GLU A 220 41.65 15.86 9.47
N GLU A 221 42.62 15.87 10.38
CA GLU A 221 42.53 15.23 11.70
C GLU A 221 41.41 15.79 12.60
N THR A 222 40.96 17.02 12.34
CA THR A 222 39.84 17.63 13.08
C THR A 222 38.48 17.18 12.57
N CYS A 223 38.43 16.56 11.38
CA CYS A 223 37.23 16.17 10.65
C CYS A 223 36.26 17.32 10.29
N ILE A 224 36.57 18.57 10.62
CA ILE A 224 35.77 19.75 10.28
C ILE A 224 35.60 19.95 8.76
N PRO A 225 36.64 19.79 7.92
CA PRO A 225 36.49 19.93 6.46
C PRO A 225 35.44 18.97 5.89
N GLN A 226 35.41 17.74 6.40
CA GLN A 226 34.47 16.70 5.95
C GLN A 226 33.04 17.00 6.41
N LEU A 227 32.86 17.54 7.63
CA LEU A 227 31.55 18.00 8.10
C LEU A 227 31.02 19.14 7.22
N LEU A 228 31.84 20.14 6.93
CA LEU A 228 31.46 21.28 6.07
C LEU A 228 30.99 20.80 4.70
N HIS A 229 31.74 19.89 4.07
CA HIS A 229 31.36 19.27 2.81
C HIS A 229 29.99 18.58 2.91
N LYS A 230 29.78 17.76 3.95
CA LYS A 230 28.53 17.02 4.16
C LYS A 230 27.33 17.94 4.38
N ILE A 231 27.51 19.09 5.05
CA ILE A 231 26.46 20.10 5.23
C ILE A 231 26.12 20.78 3.90
N LEU A 232 27.12 21.14 3.10
CA LEU A 232 26.91 21.75 1.77
C LEU A 232 26.20 20.79 0.80
N GLU A 233 26.58 19.51 0.80
CA GLU A 233 25.86 18.48 0.02
C GLU A 233 24.41 18.32 0.47
N ALA A 234 24.17 18.30 1.79
CA ALA A 234 22.81 18.21 2.34
C ALA A 234 21.94 19.43 1.97
N ASP A 235 22.54 20.62 1.92
CA ASP A 235 21.88 21.86 1.51
C ASP A 235 21.47 21.86 0.02
N GLU A 236 22.36 21.42 -0.88
CA GLU A 236 22.02 21.27 -2.30
C GLU A 236 20.88 20.26 -2.51
N VAL A 237 20.89 19.15 -1.77
CA VAL A 237 19.79 18.16 -1.79
C VAL A 237 18.49 18.76 -1.27
N ALA A 238 18.53 19.56 -0.19
CA ALA A 238 17.35 20.23 0.36
C ALA A 238 16.74 21.24 -0.63
N LYS A 239 17.59 21.99 -1.35
CA LYS A 239 17.18 23.01 -2.33
C LYS A 239 16.77 22.46 -3.70
N LYS A 240 17.05 21.18 -3.99
CA LYS A 240 16.82 20.55 -5.30
C LYS A 240 15.37 20.71 -5.79
N ASN A 241 14.41 20.31 -4.97
CA ASN A 241 12.98 20.37 -5.31
C ASN A 241 12.39 21.72 -4.86
N LYS A 242 11.71 22.42 -5.77
CA LYS A 242 11.06 23.71 -5.49
C LYS A 242 9.60 23.57 -5.07
N PHE A 243 8.95 22.49 -5.52
CA PHE A 243 7.55 22.21 -5.25
C PHE A 243 7.42 21.03 -4.29
N ASP A 244 6.60 21.18 -3.26
CA ASP A 244 6.16 20.08 -2.42
C ASP A 244 4.78 19.61 -2.87
N PHE A 245 4.61 18.30 -2.98
CA PHE A 245 3.39 17.66 -3.42
C PHE A 245 2.73 16.93 -2.26
N GLU A 246 1.45 17.21 -2.03
CA GLU A 246 0.63 16.58 -0.99
C GLU A 246 -0.68 16.09 -1.62
N TRP A 247 -0.90 14.78 -1.59
CA TRP A 247 -2.19 14.22 -1.99
C TRP A 247 -3.20 14.40 -0.86
N VAL A 248 -4.37 14.91 -1.20
CA VAL A 248 -5.52 15.02 -0.30
C VAL A 248 -6.65 14.17 -0.85
N ILE A 249 -7.08 13.18 -0.08
CA ILE A 249 -8.10 12.19 -0.47
C ILE A 249 -9.34 12.38 0.41
N ALA A 250 -10.49 12.62 -0.21
CA ALA A 250 -11.78 12.59 0.46
C ALA A 250 -12.45 11.23 0.24
N TYR A 251 -12.64 10.45 1.30
CA TYR A 251 -13.24 9.12 1.27
C TYR A 251 -14.68 9.12 1.80
N THR A 252 -15.61 8.59 1.00
CA THR A 252 -17.04 8.50 1.36
C THR A 252 -17.46 7.04 1.52
N ALA A 253 -17.50 6.56 2.76
CA ALA A 253 -17.79 5.17 3.09
C ALA A 253 -19.17 4.67 2.64
N SER A 254 -20.20 5.52 2.63
CA SER A 254 -21.57 5.11 2.22
C SER A 254 -21.69 4.78 0.74
N ARG A 255 -20.75 5.24 -0.08
CA ARG A 255 -20.75 5.04 -1.55
C ARG A 255 -19.49 4.33 -2.04
N ASN A 256 -18.56 3.97 -1.15
CA ASN A 256 -17.24 3.46 -1.48
C ASN A 256 -16.53 4.31 -2.56
N GLN A 257 -16.54 5.62 -2.37
CA GLN A 257 -16.00 6.59 -3.33
C GLN A 257 -14.85 7.40 -2.74
N MET A 258 -13.83 7.66 -3.57
CA MET A 258 -12.72 8.52 -3.24
C MET A 258 -12.61 9.67 -4.24
N VAL A 259 -12.37 10.89 -3.75
CA VAL A 259 -11.99 12.03 -4.59
C VAL A 259 -10.58 12.44 -4.20
N ARG A 260 -9.68 12.61 -5.17
CA ARG A 260 -8.29 12.99 -4.92
C ARG A 260 -7.99 14.38 -5.46
N HIS A 261 -7.20 15.12 -4.71
CA HIS A 261 -6.67 16.42 -5.07
C HIS A 261 -5.17 16.44 -4.83
N LEU A 262 -4.44 17.23 -5.62
CA LEU A 262 -3.02 17.44 -5.42
C LEU A 262 -2.78 18.87 -4.95
N ARG A 263 -2.44 19.03 -3.68
CA ARG A 263 -1.94 20.29 -3.16
C ARG A 263 -0.48 20.43 -3.54
N VAL A 264 -0.14 21.55 -4.14
CA VAL A 264 1.22 21.91 -4.53
C VAL A 264 1.62 23.14 -3.74
N LYS A 265 2.69 23.05 -2.97
CA LYS A 265 3.24 24.16 -2.20
C LYS A 265 4.60 24.58 -2.76
N LEU A 266 4.81 25.88 -2.87
CA LEU A 266 6.07 26.47 -3.29
C LEU A 266 6.99 26.69 -2.08
N LYS A 267 8.24 26.21 -2.17
CA LYS A 267 9.24 26.51 -1.16
C LYS A 267 9.75 27.95 -1.26
N PRO A 268 9.90 28.67 -0.13
CA PRO A 268 10.44 30.03 -0.15
C PRO A 268 11.94 30.04 -0.49
N GLU A 269 12.41 31.16 -1.04
CA GLU A 269 13.83 31.45 -1.29
C GLU A 269 14.25 32.72 -0.55
N GLU A 270 15.52 32.79 -0.14
CA GLU A 270 16.06 33.98 0.51
C GLU A 270 16.47 35.01 -0.54
N ILE A 271 15.68 36.09 -0.67
CA ILE A 271 15.87 37.13 -1.68
C ILE A 271 15.71 38.50 -1.01
N GLY A 272 16.78 39.30 -1.07
CA GLY A 272 16.83 40.65 -0.50
C GLY A 272 16.74 40.68 1.03
N GLY A 273 17.41 39.75 1.71
CA GLY A 273 17.49 39.68 3.17
C GLY A 273 16.27 39.09 3.88
N GLY A 274 15.39 38.41 3.15
CA GLY A 274 14.25 37.71 3.72
C GLY A 274 13.78 36.55 2.86
N LYS A 275 13.16 35.56 3.49
CA LYS A 275 12.51 34.45 2.80
C LYS A 275 11.24 34.92 2.13
N LYS A 276 11.18 34.80 0.82
CA LYS A 276 10.03 35.20 0.03
C LYS A 276 9.68 34.13 -1.02
N GLN A 277 8.44 34.14 -1.49
CA GLN A 277 7.94 33.22 -2.51
C GLN A 277 8.29 33.70 -3.92
N TYR A 278 9.58 33.59 -4.23
CA TYR A 278 10.17 34.03 -5.49
C TYR A 278 10.87 32.86 -6.18
N ILE A 279 11.24 33.08 -7.43
CA ILE A 279 12.17 32.24 -8.17
C ILE A 279 13.37 33.10 -8.56
N GLY A 280 14.52 32.81 -7.97
CA GLY A 280 15.79 33.49 -8.24
C GLY A 280 16.37 33.13 -9.62
N TYR A 281 17.18 34.02 -10.18
CA TYR A 281 17.87 33.79 -11.45
C TYR A 281 18.88 32.64 -11.34
N ASP A 282 19.55 32.53 -10.20
CA ASP A 282 20.48 31.45 -9.89
C ASP A 282 19.84 30.06 -10.03
N ARG A 283 18.57 29.91 -9.61
CA ARG A 283 17.81 28.67 -9.83
C ARG A 283 17.51 28.45 -11.31
N LEU A 284 17.03 29.47 -12.00
CA LEU A 284 16.63 29.37 -13.41
C LEU A 284 17.80 29.01 -14.33
N LEU A 285 19.02 29.44 -13.97
CA LEU A 285 20.26 29.10 -14.66
C LEU A 285 20.72 27.65 -14.42
N LYS A 286 20.22 26.96 -13.38
CA LYS A 286 20.58 25.55 -13.14
C LYS A 286 20.11 24.67 -14.31
N PRO A 287 20.86 23.64 -14.74
CA PRO A 287 20.53 22.84 -15.93
C PRO A 287 19.10 22.28 -15.95
N GLU A 288 18.57 21.90 -14.78
CA GLU A 288 17.22 21.37 -14.60
C GLU A 288 16.14 22.38 -15.03
N TRP A 289 16.41 23.68 -14.86
CA TRP A 289 15.52 24.78 -15.25
C TRP A 289 15.93 25.35 -16.62
N GLY A 290 17.24 25.53 -16.83
CA GLY A 290 17.93 25.91 -18.07
C GLY A 290 17.28 27.06 -18.83
N ILE A 291 17.11 28.19 -18.14
CA ILE A 291 16.90 29.50 -18.75
C ILE A 291 18.25 30.22 -18.69
N GLU A 292 18.90 30.39 -19.84
CA GLU A 292 20.23 31.01 -19.92
C GLU A 292 20.20 32.52 -19.67
N HIS A 293 19.09 33.18 -20.06
CA HIS A 293 18.86 34.62 -19.91
C HIS A 293 17.55 34.92 -19.14
N PRO A 294 17.49 34.65 -17.82
CA PRO A 294 16.29 34.89 -17.02
C PRO A 294 15.80 36.35 -17.08
N GLU A 295 16.70 37.31 -17.30
CA GLU A 295 16.42 38.74 -17.45
C GLU A 295 15.56 39.09 -18.67
N GLU A 296 15.58 38.26 -19.72
CA GLU A 296 14.81 38.49 -20.95
C GLU A 296 13.42 37.85 -20.90
N VAL A 297 13.19 36.98 -19.92
CA VAL A 297 11.91 36.30 -19.73
C VAL A 297 10.97 37.19 -18.92
N GLY A 298 9.85 37.61 -19.52
CA GLY A 298 8.88 38.49 -18.85
C GLY A 298 8.00 37.78 -17.81
N ARG A 299 7.52 36.57 -18.12
CA ARG A 299 6.55 35.84 -17.28
C ARG A 299 6.78 34.33 -17.34
N ILE A 300 6.63 33.68 -16.18
CA ILE A 300 6.70 32.23 -16.02
C ILE A 300 5.37 31.69 -15.48
N ARG A 301 4.90 30.58 -16.04
CA ARG A 301 3.63 29.91 -15.69
C ARG A 301 3.88 28.43 -15.41
N PHE A 302 3.23 27.87 -14.39
CA PHE A 302 3.40 26.46 -13.99
C PHE A 302 2.11 25.67 -14.16
N TYR A 303 2.22 24.44 -14.65
CA TYR A 303 1.13 23.52 -14.95
C TYR A 303 1.49 22.09 -14.55
N LEU A 304 0.48 21.21 -14.48
CA LEU A 304 0.66 19.79 -14.27
C LEU A 304 0.38 18.99 -15.56
N ARG A 305 1.04 17.83 -15.69
CA ARG A 305 0.72 16.80 -16.68
C ARG A 305 0.80 15.44 -16.02
N PHE A 306 0.05 14.48 -16.55
CA PHE A 306 -0.02 13.12 -16.01
C PHE A 306 0.40 12.12 -17.08
N LYS A 307 1.23 11.15 -16.68
CA LYS A 307 1.71 10.07 -17.52
C LYS A 307 1.45 8.71 -16.90
N ASP A 308 1.20 7.73 -17.76
CA ASP A 308 1.21 6.32 -17.45
C ASP A 308 2.20 5.62 -18.38
N ASN A 309 3.22 4.95 -17.82
CA ASN A 309 4.21 4.19 -18.58
C ASN A 309 4.84 5.01 -19.73
N GLY A 310 5.12 6.29 -19.46
CA GLY A 310 5.70 7.24 -20.42
C GLY A 310 4.72 7.89 -21.39
N ARG A 311 3.45 7.46 -21.44
CA ARG A 311 2.41 8.05 -22.30
C ARG A 311 1.58 9.06 -21.53
N TYR A 312 1.23 10.19 -22.16
CA TYR A 312 0.39 11.20 -21.53
C TYR A 312 -1.05 10.73 -21.41
N VAL A 313 -1.58 10.67 -20.19
CA VAL A 313 -3.00 10.46 -19.91
C VAL A 313 -3.75 11.79 -19.82
N GLN A 314 -3.08 12.85 -19.37
CA GLN A 314 -3.61 14.22 -19.36
C GLN A 314 -2.50 15.21 -19.69
N LYS A 315 -2.73 16.03 -20.71
CA LYS A 315 -1.82 17.08 -21.19
C LYS A 315 -2.34 18.44 -20.74
N ILE A 316 -1.47 19.46 -20.82
CA ILE A 316 -1.89 20.85 -20.56
C ILE A 316 -2.89 21.27 -21.63
N ASP A 317 -4.09 21.65 -21.20
CA ASP A 317 -5.09 22.23 -22.09
C ASP A 317 -4.75 23.71 -22.38
N LYS A 318 -5.10 24.20 -23.57
CA LYS A 318 -4.90 25.61 -23.96
C LYS A 318 -5.76 26.56 -23.11
N THR A 319 -6.88 26.08 -22.56
CA THR A 319 -7.78 26.86 -21.70
C THR A 319 -7.50 26.70 -20.21
N GLU A 320 -6.52 25.87 -19.83
CA GLU A 320 -6.18 25.63 -18.43
C GLU A 320 -5.52 26.85 -17.78
N GLU A 321 -6.00 27.23 -16.60
CA GLU A 321 -5.36 28.26 -15.76
C GLU A 321 -4.10 27.65 -15.09
N PRO A 322 -2.93 28.31 -15.15
CA PRO A 322 -1.73 27.80 -14.50
C PRO A 322 -1.88 27.78 -12.98
N LEU A 323 -1.29 26.76 -12.34
CA LEU A 323 -1.21 26.66 -10.88
C LEU A 323 -0.50 27.87 -10.27
N PHE A 324 0.58 28.33 -10.89
CA PHE A 324 1.32 29.51 -10.43
C PHE A 324 1.72 30.41 -11.59
N LYS A 325 1.72 31.73 -11.34
CA LYS A 325 2.11 32.78 -12.30
C LYS A 325 3.14 33.71 -11.64
N TYR A 326 4.24 33.96 -12.33
CA TYR A 326 5.30 34.84 -11.86
C TYR A 326 5.69 35.86 -12.92
N ASP A 327 5.87 37.10 -12.49
CA ASP A 327 6.35 38.19 -13.34
C ASP A 327 7.79 38.53 -12.96
N ASN A 328 8.61 38.79 -13.98
CA ASN A 328 9.99 39.20 -13.77
C ASN A 328 10.03 40.61 -13.16
N THR A 329 10.85 40.77 -12.13
CA THR A 329 11.09 42.09 -11.51
C THR A 329 12.13 42.93 -12.25
N GLY A 330 12.85 42.36 -13.22
CA GLY A 330 13.92 43.02 -13.96
C GLY A 330 15.20 43.22 -13.17
N SER A 331 15.35 42.58 -12.01
CA SER A 331 16.52 42.69 -11.14
C SER A 331 16.91 41.31 -10.61
N GLU A 332 18.17 40.94 -10.79
CA GLU A 332 18.75 39.68 -10.28
C GLU A 332 18.59 39.54 -8.76
N LYS A 333 18.66 40.66 -8.02
CA LYS A 333 18.46 40.69 -6.55
C LYS A 333 17.05 40.34 -6.11
N THR A 334 16.08 40.36 -7.02
CA THR A 334 14.66 40.16 -6.72
C THR A 334 14.03 39.05 -7.56
N GLY A 335 14.60 38.67 -8.70
CA GLY A 335 14.15 37.55 -9.52
C GLY A 335 12.70 37.69 -10.01
N PHE A 336 11.94 36.61 -9.90
CA PHE A 336 10.54 36.53 -10.32
C PHE A 336 9.58 36.56 -9.13
N LEU A 337 8.58 37.45 -9.16
CA LEU A 337 7.59 37.64 -8.09
C LEU A 337 6.24 36.99 -8.46
N SER A 338 5.63 36.29 -7.51
CA SER A 338 4.29 35.72 -7.65
C SER A 338 3.24 36.82 -7.87
N VAL A 339 2.44 36.71 -8.93
CA VAL A 339 1.42 37.72 -9.31
C VAL A 339 0.33 37.85 -8.24
N ASN A 340 -0.01 36.75 -7.55
CA ASN A 340 -1.09 36.70 -6.57
C ASN A 340 -0.62 36.37 -5.15
N LYS A 341 0.69 36.28 -4.89
CA LYS A 341 1.28 35.84 -3.61
C LYS A 341 0.71 34.49 -3.10
N ILE A 342 0.37 33.61 -4.04
CA ILE A 342 -0.10 32.25 -3.74
C ILE A 342 1.13 31.36 -3.54
N ASP A 343 1.32 30.84 -2.32
CA ASP A 343 2.32 29.80 -1.97
C ASP A 343 1.81 28.40 -2.23
N GLU A 344 0.50 28.21 -2.15
CA GLU A 344 -0.13 26.90 -2.19
C GLU A 344 -1.32 26.93 -3.13
N ASN A 345 -1.39 25.95 -4.03
CA ASN A 345 -2.55 25.76 -4.89
C ASN A 345 -3.01 24.31 -4.85
N THR A 346 -4.32 24.09 -4.96
CA THR A 346 -4.91 22.75 -4.98
C THR A 346 -5.41 22.46 -6.39
N TYR A 347 -4.80 21.48 -7.03
CA TYR A 347 -5.26 20.98 -8.32
C TYR A 347 -6.30 19.89 -8.11
N THR A 348 -7.50 20.11 -8.64
CA THR A 348 -8.66 19.24 -8.44
C THR A 348 -8.97 18.34 -9.63
N ASP A 349 -8.53 18.71 -10.82
CA ASP A 349 -8.82 18.00 -12.06
C ASP A 349 -7.85 16.83 -12.29
N ILE A 350 -7.84 15.88 -11.35
CA ILE A 350 -6.98 14.70 -11.40
C ILE A 350 -7.65 13.61 -12.25
N PRO A 351 -6.95 12.98 -13.21
CA PRO A 351 -7.54 11.93 -14.02
C PRO A 351 -7.93 10.72 -13.15
N VAL A 352 -9.04 10.06 -13.46
CA VAL A 352 -9.47 8.85 -12.73
C VAL A 352 -8.78 7.57 -13.21
N CYS A 353 -8.19 7.59 -14.41
CA CYS A 353 -7.40 6.49 -14.93
C CYS A 353 -6.06 6.34 -14.18
N HIS A 354 -5.41 5.19 -14.38
CA HIS A 354 -4.09 4.93 -13.82
C HIS A 354 -3.05 5.92 -14.37
N PHE A 355 -2.09 6.31 -13.52
CA PHE A 355 -0.89 7.07 -13.87
C PHE A 355 0.22 6.78 -12.86
N ASP A 356 1.46 6.75 -13.33
CA ASP A 356 2.65 6.48 -12.51
C ASP A 356 3.50 7.75 -12.29
N LYS A 357 3.19 8.84 -12.99
CA LYS A 357 3.99 10.06 -12.96
C LYS A 357 3.17 11.33 -13.15
N VAL A 358 3.49 12.35 -12.33
CA VAL A 358 3.04 13.74 -12.49
C VAL A 358 4.23 14.63 -12.81
N GLU A 359 4.13 15.42 -13.88
CA GLU A 359 5.17 16.39 -14.29
C GLU A 359 4.75 17.81 -13.92
N MET A 360 5.61 18.53 -13.21
CA MET A 360 5.52 19.99 -13.07
C MET A 360 6.20 20.64 -14.26
N VAL A 361 5.41 21.42 -15.00
CA VAL A 361 5.83 21.99 -16.28
C VAL A 361 5.84 23.50 -16.19
N MET A 362 7.00 24.08 -16.47
CA MET A 362 7.21 25.51 -16.64
C MET A 362 6.95 25.91 -18.08
N LYS A 363 6.19 26.98 -18.28
CA LYS A 363 5.99 27.66 -19.57
C LYS A 363 6.40 29.12 -19.47
N TYR A 364 7.16 29.58 -20.45
CA TYR A 364 7.55 30.97 -20.60
C TYR A 364 7.67 31.33 -22.08
N ASP A 365 7.62 32.62 -22.38
CA ASP A 365 7.71 33.12 -23.75
C ASP A 365 9.12 33.68 -23.97
N GLU A 366 9.79 33.19 -25.02
CA GLU A 366 11.15 33.59 -25.40
C GLU A 366 11.09 34.41 -26.69
N ASN A 367 11.73 35.58 -26.68
CA ASN A 367 11.74 36.48 -27.84
C ASN A 367 12.82 36.04 -28.83
N GLN A 368 12.41 35.86 -30.08
CA GLN A 368 13.31 35.55 -31.17
C GLN A 368 13.90 36.83 -31.78
N THR A 369 15.03 36.67 -32.46
CA THR A 369 15.75 37.77 -33.12
C THR A 369 14.94 38.46 -34.24
N ASP A 370 13.88 37.82 -34.74
CA ASP A 370 12.96 38.37 -35.75
C ASP A 370 11.76 39.14 -35.15
N GLY A 371 11.71 39.28 -33.82
CA GLY A 371 10.64 39.97 -33.10
C GLY A 371 9.39 39.11 -32.83
N THR A 372 9.41 37.82 -33.16
CA THR A 372 8.37 36.86 -32.76
C THR A 372 8.67 36.28 -31.37
N SER A 373 7.65 35.77 -30.67
CA SER A 373 7.84 35.08 -29.39
C SER A 373 7.42 33.61 -29.53
N ILE A 374 8.26 32.70 -29.06
CA ILE A 374 7.97 31.26 -29.01
C ILE A 374 7.67 30.88 -27.57
N SER A 375 6.59 30.13 -27.36
CA SER A 375 6.27 29.60 -26.03
C SER A 375 7.06 28.33 -25.77
N VAL A 376 8.02 28.39 -24.85
CA VAL A 376 8.87 27.28 -24.45
C VAL A 376 8.19 26.55 -23.29
N THR A 377 8.27 25.22 -23.32
CA THR A 377 7.71 24.34 -22.29
C THR A 377 8.78 23.39 -21.78
N LYS A 378 9.00 23.35 -20.46
CA LYS A 378 10.04 22.51 -19.85
C LYS A 378 9.56 21.83 -18.57
N VAL A 379 9.92 20.57 -18.37
CA VAL A 379 9.67 19.85 -17.12
C VAL A 379 10.72 20.28 -16.11
N VAL A 380 10.28 20.78 -14.95
CA VAL A 380 11.18 21.29 -13.89
C VAL A 380 11.20 20.43 -12.64
N GLN A 381 10.18 19.58 -12.46
CA GLN A 381 10.12 18.60 -11.37
C GLN A 381 9.17 17.45 -11.75
N GLU A 382 9.48 16.24 -11.30
CA GLU A 382 8.62 15.06 -11.46
C GLU A 382 8.23 14.50 -10.09
N LEU A 383 7.01 13.99 -9.98
CA LEU A 383 6.50 13.20 -8.86
C LEU A 383 6.17 11.80 -9.37
N HIS A 384 6.84 10.79 -8.84
CA HIS A 384 6.45 9.39 -9.05
C HIS A 384 5.27 9.05 -8.15
N VAL A 385 4.28 8.34 -8.70
CA VAL A 385 3.06 7.95 -8.00
C VAL A 385 3.03 6.43 -7.95
N ALA A 386 3.22 5.89 -6.75
CA ALA A 386 3.05 4.47 -6.53
C ALA A 386 1.56 4.12 -6.56
N ASP A 387 1.28 2.88 -6.94
CA ASP A 387 -0.07 2.32 -6.96
C ASP A 387 -0.61 2.00 -5.54
N TYR A 388 0.12 2.43 -4.53
CA TYR A 388 -0.24 2.41 -3.13
C TYR A 388 0.20 3.71 -2.44
N MET A 389 -0.53 4.12 -1.40
CA MET A 389 -0.17 5.26 -0.56
C MET A 389 -0.77 5.15 0.84
N GLN A 390 0.00 5.57 1.84
CA GLN A 390 -0.52 5.78 3.19
C GLN A 390 -1.02 7.21 3.35
N VAL A 391 -2.18 7.37 3.97
CA VAL A 391 -2.85 8.65 4.19
C VAL A 391 -3.29 8.80 5.65
N TYR A 392 -3.24 10.03 6.15
CA TYR A 392 -3.50 10.41 7.55
C TYR A 392 -4.69 11.37 7.62
N ALA A 393 -5.61 11.15 8.55
CA ALA A 393 -6.81 11.96 8.70
C ALA A 393 -6.47 13.42 9.05
N LEU A 394 -7.24 14.35 8.47
CA LEU A 394 -7.10 15.78 8.75
C LEU A 394 -7.91 16.15 10.03
N PRO A 395 -7.36 16.96 10.96
CA PRO A 395 -7.93 17.17 12.30
C PRO A 395 -9.36 17.76 12.37
N LYS A 396 -9.86 18.36 11.28
CA LYS A 396 -11.13 19.10 11.24
C LYS A 396 -12.20 18.45 10.35
N THR A 397 -11.86 17.38 9.65
CA THR A 397 -12.73 16.77 8.63
C THR A 397 -12.63 15.26 8.73
N SER A 398 -13.72 14.61 9.13
CA SER A 398 -13.76 13.16 9.38
C SER A 398 -13.50 12.31 8.13
N ASN A 399 -13.69 12.86 6.93
CA ASN A 399 -13.62 12.13 5.67
C ASN A 399 -12.42 12.51 4.78
N ARG A 400 -11.56 13.46 5.19
CA ARG A 400 -10.39 13.85 4.38
C ARG A 400 -9.10 13.37 5.02
N PHE A 401 -8.25 12.84 4.17
CA PHE A 401 -6.96 12.28 4.50
C PHE A 401 -5.88 12.91 3.63
N SER A 402 -4.66 12.97 4.13
CA SER A 402 -3.51 13.54 3.43
C SER A 402 -2.32 12.59 3.45
N THR A 403 -1.49 12.58 2.41
CA THR A 403 -0.18 11.89 2.45
C THR A 403 0.83 12.59 3.36
N ARG A 404 0.54 13.81 3.81
CA ARG A 404 1.36 14.50 4.81
C ARG A 404 1.16 13.82 6.15
N LYS A 405 2.26 13.33 6.72
CA LYS A 405 2.26 12.68 8.03
C LYS A 405 1.63 13.62 9.06
N ASN A 406 0.68 13.08 9.81
CA ASN A 406 0.04 13.78 10.92
C ASN A 406 0.11 12.86 12.15
N ALA A 407 1.03 13.18 13.04
CA ALA A 407 1.12 12.55 14.34
C ALA A 407 -0.24 12.62 15.06
N GLN A 408 -0.73 11.49 15.60
CA GLN A 408 -1.99 11.38 16.35
C GLN A 408 -3.29 11.34 15.52
N ALA A 409 -3.22 11.14 14.19
CA ALA A 409 -4.40 10.99 13.34
C ALA A 409 -4.70 9.52 12.96
N ALA A 410 -5.96 9.22 12.68
CA ALA A 410 -6.35 7.94 12.07
C ALA A 410 -5.67 7.79 10.70
N THR A 411 -5.25 6.58 10.37
CA THR A 411 -4.42 6.31 9.19
C THR A 411 -5.05 5.22 8.35
N ALA A 412 -4.91 5.30 7.03
CA ALA A 412 -5.29 4.23 6.09
C ALA A 412 -4.20 4.03 5.02
N VAL A 413 -4.16 2.84 4.43
CA VAL A 413 -3.43 2.58 3.18
C VAL A 413 -4.43 2.37 2.05
N ILE A 414 -4.15 3.01 0.92
CA ILE A 414 -4.85 2.84 -0.35
C ILE A 414 -3.93 2.05 -1.27
N PHE A 415 -4.42 1.02 -1.97
CA PHE A 415 -3.60 0.25 -2.91
C PHE A 415 -4.41 -0.37 -4.04
N SER A 416 -3.83 -0.53 -5.22
CA SER A 416 -4.50 -1.12 -6.38
C SER A 416 -4.71 -2.64 -6.20
N SER A 417 -5.59 -3.22 -7.01
CA SER A 417 -5.86 -4.67 -7.02
C SER A 417 -4.68 -5.55 -7.42
N ALA A 418 -3.54 -4.95 -7.83
CA ALA A 418 -2.30 -5.65 -8.09
C ALA A 418 -1.52 -5.98 -6.79
N TYR A 419 -1.91 -5.38 -5.67
CA TYR A 419 -1.32 -5.57 -4.36
C TYR A 419 -2.27 -6.36 -3.45
N HIS A 420 -1.71 -7.08 -2.50
CA HIS A 420 -2.49 -7.72 -1.45
C HIS A 420 -1.79 -7.59 -0.10
N LEU A 421 -2.53 -7.85 0.98
CA LEU A 421 -1.96 -7.88 2.33
C LEU A 421 -1.09 -9.15 2.50
N ALA A 422 0.06 -9.01 3.16
CA ALA A 422 0.95 -10.13 3.50
C ALA A 422 0.31 -11.09 4.53
N GLU A 423 0.80 -12.32 4.63
CA GLU A 423 0.40 -13.33 5.64
C GLU A 423 1.02 -12.98 7.01
N PRO A 424 0.41 -12.07 7.80
CA PRO A 424 -0.72 -12.40 8.68
C PRO A 424 -1.91 -11.43 8.57
N TYR A 425 -1.83 -10.45 7.69
CA TYR A 425 -2.83 -9.40 7.45
C TYR A 425 -3.83 -9.79 6.38
N ARG A 426 -3.61 -10.87 5.64
CA ARG A 426 -4.45 -11.30 4.51
C ARG A 426 -5.91 -11.52 4.88
N GLU A 427 -6.17 -11.83 6.15
CA GLU A 427 -7.52 -12.02 6.67
C GLU A 427 -8.23 -10.70 7.05
N LEU A 428 -7.54 -9.55 7.03
CA LEU A 428 -8.17 -8.26 7.29
C LEU A 428 -9.10 -7.91 6.11
N PRO A 429 -10.42 -7.75 6.31
CA PRO A 429 -11.31 -7.32 5.23
C PRO A 429 -10.97 -5.91 4.75
N VAL A 430 -10.73 -5.77 3.45
CA VAL A 430 -10.47 -4.47 2.81
C VAL A 430 -11.75 -3.94 2.17
N VAL A 431 -11.90 -2.61 2.11
CA VAL A 431 -13.02 -1.99 1.41
C VAL A 431 -12.61 -1.68 -0.02
N TYR A 432 -13.34 -2.18 -1.01
CA TYR A 432 -13.14 -1.78 -2.41
C TYR A 432 -13.82 -0.43 -2.66
N ALA A 433 -13.05 0.54 -3.12
CA ALA A 433 -13.48 1.89 -3.43
C ALA A 433 -12.80 2.42 -4.69
N HIS A 434 -13.48 3.27 -5.47
CA HIS A 434 -12.92 3.83 -6.72
C HIS A 434 -12.72 5.34 -6.63
N TYR A 435 -11.75 5.84 -7.40
CA TYR A 435 -11.57 7.28 -7.59
C TYR A 435 -12.65 7.85 -8.50
N ARG A 436 -13.06 9.09 -8.21
CA ARG A 436 -14.04 9.85 -8.98
C ARG A 436 -13.55 11.27 -9.24
N ASN A 437 -13.79 11.77 -10.45
CA ASN A 437 -13.66 13.18 -10.83
C ASN A 437 -14.88 13.58 -11.67
N GLY A 438 -15.72 14.49 -11.17
CA GLY A 438 -16.97 14.86 -11.84
C GLY A 438 -17.93 13.66 -12.00
N GLU A 439 -18.27 13.29 -13.24
CA GLU A 439 -19.09 12.11 -13.56
C GLU A 439 -18.24 10.87 -13.88
N GLU A 440 -16.93 11.02 -14.02
CA GLU A 440 -16.02 9.92 -14.35
C GLU A 440 -15.64 9.11 -13.10
N CYS A 441 -15.59 7.78 -13.26
CA CYS A 441 -15.17 6.84 -12.23
C CYS A 441 -14.01 5.97 -12.74
N GLY A 442 -13.02 5.76 -11.88
CA GLY A 442 -11.87 4.90 -12.14
C GLY A 442 -12.07 3.46 -11.71
N THR A 443 -11.00 2.67 -11.79
CA THR A 443 -10.96 1.28 -11.31
C THR A 443 -11.04 1.21 -9.78
N ASP A 444 -11.41 0.04 -9.26
CA ASP A 444 -11.43 -0.20 -7.82
C ASP A 444 -10.00 -0.29 -7.24
N TYR A 445 -9.83 0.40 -6.12
CA TYR A 445 -8.70 0.36 -5.21
C TYR A 445 -9.17 -0.22 -3.87
N CYS A 446 -8.25 -0.74 -3.09
CA CYS A 446 -8.48 -1.18 -1.73
C CYS A 446 -8.22 -0.03 -0.76
N TRP A 447 -9.17 0.22 0.15
CA TRP A 447 -9.05 1.08 1.31
C TRP A 447 -8.92 0.23 2.57
N CYS A 448 -7.81 0.37 3.30
CA CYS A 448 -7.54 -0.39 4.51
C CYS A 448 -7.07 0.53 5.64
N PRO A 449 -7.92 0.85 6.63
CA PRO A 449 -7.48 1.53 7.83
C PRO A 449 -6.42 0.73 8.58
N ILE A 450 -5.49 1.44 9.21
CA ILE A 450 -4.36 0.86 9.93
C ILE A 450 -4.60 1.06 11.42
N ASN A 451 -4.83 -0.04 12.15
CA ASN A 451 -4.87 0.00 13.62
C ASN A 451 -3.45 0.05 14.21
N ASP A 452 -2.63 -0.94 13.84
CA ASP A 452 -1.24 -1.10 14.27
C ASP A 452 -0.30 -0.89 13.07
N LYS A 453 -0.16 -1.94 12.26
CA LYS A 453 0.61 -1.94 11.02
C LYS A 453 -0.01 -2.89 10.02
N VAL A 454 0.25 -2.65 8.74
CA VAL A 454 -0.06 -3.57 7.64
C VAL A 454 1.14 -3.64 6.70
N ILE A 455 1.30 -4.78 6.04
CA ILE A 455 2.33 -5.00 5.02
C ILE A 455 1.63 -5.37 3.73
N LEU A 456 1.98 -4.67 2.65
CA LEU A 456 1.54 -5.02 1.31
C LEU A 456 2.57 -5.91 0.63
N VAL A 457 2.11 -6.82 -0.21
CA VAL A 457 2.90 -7.61 -1.16
C VAL A 457 2.58 -7.08 -2.54
N GLY A 458 3.63 -6.71 -3.29
CA GLY A 458 3.53 -6.21 -4.65
C GLY A 458 3.21 -7.31 -5.66
N PRO A 459 2.94 -6.92 -6.92
CA PRO A 459 2.66 -7.86 -8.01
C PRO A 459 3.85 -8.77 -8.33
N ASP A 460 5.07 -8.42 -7.91
CA ASP A 460 6.26 -9.26 -8.02
C ASP A 460 6.43 -10.27 -6.87
N GLY A 461 5.43 -10.36 -5.98
CA GLY A 461 5.44 -11.24 -4.81
C GLY A 461 6.31 -10.74 -3.65
N LYS A 462 6.88 -9.54 -3.72
CA LYS A 462 7.74 -8.99 -2.65
C LYS A 462 6.98 -8.10 -1.69
N GLU A 463 7.34 -8.20 -0.41
CA GLU A 463 6.83 -7.29 0.61
C GLU A 463 7.32 -5.85 0.37
N ILE A 464 6.40 -4.90 0.46
CA ILE A 464 6.70 -3.47 0.49
C ILE A 464 7.21 -3.14 1.90
N LEU A 465 8.46 -2.69 1.97
CA LEU A 465 9.12 -2.31 3.21
C LEU A 465 9.60 -0.85 3.15
N PRO A 466 9.55 -0.11 4.28
CA PRO A 466 9.05 -0.53 5.59
C PRO A 466 7.51 -0.72 5.63
N PRO A 467 6.96 -1.43 6.62
CA PRO A 467 5.52 -1.58 6.80
C PRO A 467 4.80 -0.23 6.88
N PHE A 468 3.50 -0.21 6.59
CA PHE A 468 2.64 0.96 6.84
C PHE A 468 2.16 0.91 8.28
N PHE A 469 2.37 1.97 9.05
CA PHE A 469 2.11 1.99 10.48
C PHE A 469 1.28 3.19 10.92
N ASN A 470 0.46 2.97 11.94
CA ASN A 470 -0.28 4.01 12.65
C ASN A 470 0.47 4.43 13.92
N ARG A 471 1.70 4.95 13.78
CA ARG A 471 2.56 5.34 14.92
C ARG A 471 3.07 6.78 14.82
N ASN A 472 3.32 7.40 15.96
CA ASN A 472 3.94 8.71 16.06
C ASN A 472 5.41 8.54 16.44
N GLY A 473 6.31 8.81 15.49
CA GLY A 473 7.73 8.54 15.70
C GLY A 473 7.97 7.05 15.92
N LEU A 474 8.73 6.76 16.97
CA LEU A 474 9.05 5.42 17.44
C LEU A 474 8.01 4.85 18.42
N TYR A 475 6.94 5.58 18.73
CA TYR A 475 5.94 5.17 19.72
C TYR A 475 4.55 5.01 19.12
N GLN A 476 3.80 4.06 19.64
CA GLN A 476 2.47 3.73 19.16
C GLN A 476 1.50 3.48 20.30
N VAL A 477 0.26 3.92 20.12
CA VAL A 477 -0.85 3.62 21.02
C VAL A 477 -1.92 2.88 20.21
N VAL A 478 -2.25 1.66 20.62
CA VAL A 478 -3.24 0.83 19.95
C VAL A 478 -4.31 0.35 20.91
N THR A 479 -5.51 0.08 20.36
CA THR A 479 -6.56 -0.64 21.07
C THR A 479 -6.52 -2.12 20.68
N LYS A 480 -6.66 -3.00 21.68
CA LYS A 480 -6.76 -4.44 21.49
C LYS A 480 -8.01 -4.77 20.68
N LYS A 481 -7.84 -5.53 19.60
CA LYS A 481 -8.94 -6.00 18.75
C LYS A 481 -9.24 -7.47 18.99
N TYR A 482 -10.50 -7.82 18.83
CA TYR A 482 -11.03 -9.17 18.99
C TYR A 482 -11.55 -9.69 17.64
N LEU A 483 -10.69 -9.72 16.62
CA LEU A 483 -11.08 -9.96 15.21
C LEU A 483 -11.76 -11.31 14.96
N LYS A 484 -11.48 -12.32 15.80
CA LYS A 484 -12.14 -13.63 15.73
C LYS A 484 -13.57 -13.63 16.28
N THR A 485 -13.97 -12.58 16.98
CA THR A 485 -15.26 -12.49 17.70
C THR A 485 -16.11 -11.36 17.12
N ILE A 486 -15.53 -10.18 16.92
CA ILE A 486 -16.22 -8.96 16.51
C ILE A 486 -15.88 -8.65 15.05
N LYS A 487 -16.92 -8.42 14.24
CA LYS A 487 -16.83 -7.92 12.86
C LYS A 487 -16.74 -6.39 12.91
N TYR A 488 -15.52 -5.87 12.99
CA TYR A 488 -15.29 -4.42 12.97
C TYR A 488 -15.55 -3.83 11.58
N LYS A 489 -16.15 -2.64 11.56
CA LYS A 489 -16.24 -1.83 10.34
C LYS A 489 -14.86 -1.28 10.00
N ASP A 490 -14.47 -1.44 8.75
CA ASP A 490 -13.14 -1.09 8.23
C ASP A 490 -11.99 -1.59 9.14
N ASN A 491 -12.15 -2.76 9.78
CA ASN A 491 -11.22 -3.41 10.74
C ASN A 491 -10.96 -2.72 12.07
N VAL A 492 -11.46 -1.50 12.27
CA VAL A 492 -11.08 -0.69 13.43
C VAL A 492 -12.28 -0.25 14.23
N PHE A 493 -13.40 0.03 13.57
CA PHE A 493 -14.49 0.81 14.15
C PHE A 493 -15.71 -0.05 14.48
N VAL A 494 -16.51 0.45 15.41
CA VAL A 494 -17.89 0.03 15.66
C VAL A 494 -18.81 1.21 15.34
N LEU A 495 -20.09 0.93 15.05
CA LEU A 495 -21.06 2.00 14.80
C LEU A 495 -21.45 2.63 16.14
N TYR A 496 -21.26 3.94 16.26
CA TYR A 496 -21.65 4.74 17.42
C TYR A 496 -22.90 5.55 17.09
N LYS A 497 -23.95 5.41 17.90
CA LYS A 497 -25.20 6.15 17.81
C LYS A 497 -25.35 7.07 19.00
N TYR A 498 -25.64 8.35 18.77
CA TYR A 498 -25.79 9.33 19.83
C TYR A 498 -26.79 10.43 19.48
N ILE A 499 -27.43 11.02 20.48
CA ILE A 499 -28.24 12.22 20.32
C ILE A 499 -27.31 13.43 20.42
N ASP A 500 -27.29 14.25 19.37
CA ASP A 500 -26.49 15.48 19.36
C ASP A 500 -27.28 16.61 20.04
N THR A 501 -26.81 17.06 21.19
CA THR A 501 -27.49 18.09 21.98
C THR A 501 -27.43 19.48 21.36
N ASP A 502 -26.61 19.68 20.32
CA ASP A 502 -26.51 20.96 19.60
C ASP A 502 -27.58 21.13 18.51
N TYR A 503 -28.34 20.07 18.20
CA TYR A 503 -29.47 20.11 17.28
C TYR A 503 -30.79 19.91 18.05
N ASP A 504 -31.83 20.66 17.67
CA ASP A 504 -33.16 20.61 18.32
C ASP A 504 -33.95 19.32 17.98
N ASP A 505 -33.37 18.39 17.22
CA ASP A 505 -34.00 17.13 16.80
C ASP A 505 -33.48 15.97 17.66
N GLU A 506 -34.38 15.24 18.34
CA GLU A 506 -34.07 14.01 19.11
C GLU A 506 -33.67 12.81 18.21
N GLU A 507 -33.11 13.06 17.02
CA GLU A 507 -32.66 12.03 16.09
C GLU A 507 -31.23 11.56 16.43
N MET A 508 -31.05 10.23 16.51
CA MET A 508 -29.73 9.65 16.69
C MET A 508 -28.85 9.88 15.46
N GLN A 509 -27.75 10.59 15.66
CA GLN A 509 -26.63 10.68 14.74
C GLN A 509 -25.80 9.39 14.75
N GLU A 510 -25.10 9.13 13.65
CA GLU A 510 -24.23 7.95 13.49
C GLU A 510 -22.77 8.38 13.21
N ASP A 511 -21.82 7.78 13.93
CA ASP A 511 -20.37 7.94 13.71
C ASP A 511 -19.65 6.58 13.84
N ASN A 512 -18.37 6.51 13.47
CA ASN A 512 -17.55 5.30 13.62
C ASN A 512 -16.44 5.55 14.64
N LEU A 513 -16.44 4.80 15.75
CA LEU A 513 -15.43 4.94 16.79
C LEU A 513 -14.71 3.61 17.05
N PRO A 514 -13.40 3.63 17.36
CA PRO A 514 -12.74 2.49 17.97
C PRO A 514 -13.33 2.25 19.36
N VAL A 515 -13.54 0.98 19.71
CA VAL A 515 -13.95 0.59 21.07
C VAL A 515 -12.72 0.25 21.92
N LEU A 516 -12.73 0.66 23.18
CA LEU A 516 -11.75 0.30 24.21
C LEU A 516 -12.44 -0.45 25.34
N PHE A 517 -12.17 -1.76 25.45
CA PHE A 517 -12.67 -2.61 26.54
C PHE A 517 -11.68 -2.59 27.71
N GLY A 518 -11.98 -1.79 28.74
CA GLY A 518 -11.15 -1.66 29.93
C GLY A 518 -9.80 -0.99 29.70
N ARG A 519 -9.12 -0.62 30.79
CA ARG A 519 -7.77 -0.03 30.73
C ARG A 519 -6.75 -0.97 30.05
N SER A 520 -6.84 -2.27 30.32
CA SER A 520 -5.94 -3.29 29.76
C SER A 520 -6.13 -3.53 28.26
N GLY A 521 -7.19 -2.98 27.66
CA GLY A 521 -7.38 -2.94 26.22
C GLY A 521 -6.51 -1.91 25.50
N LEU A 522 -5.85 -1.00 26.21
CA LEU A 522 -4.94 0.00 25.64
C LEU A 522 -3.49 -0.50 25.75
N GLU A 523 -2.77 -0.51 24.63
CA GLU A 523 -1.37 -0.93 24.57
C GLU A 523 -0.50 0.19 24.00
N VAL A 524 0.65 0.42 24.64
CA VAL A 524 1.67 1.36 24.20
C VAL A 524 2.92 0.59 23.82
N ARG A 525 3.47 0.84 22.62
CA ARG A 525 4.67 0.14 22.11
C ARG A 525 5.77 1.12 21.71
N HIS A 526 7.02 0.69 21.87
CA HIS A 526 8.22 1.38 21.40
C HIS A 526 8.95 0.56 20.33
N TYR A 527 9.41 1.23 19.28
CA TYR A 527 10.13 0.62 18.16
C TYR A 527 11.55 1.16 18.08
N ALA A 528 12.54 0.28 17.89
CA ALA A 528 13.94 0.69 17.85
C ALA A 528 14.28 1.64 16.69
N THR A 529 13.59 1.51 15.55
CA THR A 529 13.80 2.33 14.35
C THR A 529 12.49 2.59 13.59
N GLY A 530 12.49 3.61 12.72
CA GLY A 530 11.41 3.90 11.78
C GLY A 530 11.12 2.78 10.75
N ALA A 531 11.93 1.73 10.69
CA ALA A 531 11.71 0.56 9.84
C ALA A 531 11.37 -0.72 10.62
N SER A 532 11.45 -0.70 11.96
CA SER A 532 11.23 -1.87 12.81
C SER A 532 9.81 -2.41 12.65
N LYS A 533 9.72 -3.72 12.37
CA LYS A 533 8.46 -4.45 12.30
C LYS A 533 7.89 -4.69 13.70
N GLU A 534 8.71 -5.01 14.69
CA GLU A 534 8.25 -5.36 16.04
C GLU A 534 8.58 -4.27 17.06
N GLY A 535 7.68 -4.09 18.03
CA GLY A 535 7.81 -3.11 19.09
C GLY A 535 7.66 -3.75 20.46
N GLU A 536 8.33 -3.18 21.46
CA GLU A 536 8.31 -3.65 22.83
C GLU A 536 7.25 -2.89 23.64
N PRO A 537 6.55 -3.54 24.58
CA PRO A 537 5.53 -2.89 25.40
C PRO A 537 6.15 -1.84 26.32
N VAL A 538 5.51 -0.69 26.43
CA VAL A 538 5.89 0.42 27.31
C VAL A 538 4.91 0.47 28.47
N THR A 539 5.41 0.35 29.70
CA THR A 539 4.60 0.44 30.93
C THR A 539 4.66 1.80 31.61
N ASP A 540 5.73 2.56 31.37
CA ASP A 540 5.96 3.89 31.93
C ASP A 540 5.34 4.98 31.02
N TYR A 541 4.06 5.25 31.22
CA TYR A 541 3.32 6.32 30.54
C TYR A 541 2.18 6.86 31.41
N ASP A 542 1.84 8.14 31.19
CA ASP A 542 0.68 8.76 31.81
C ASP A 542 -0.57 8.52 30.96
N LEU A 543 -1.70 8.19 31.59
CA LEU A 543 -2.98 8.04 30.92
C LEU A 543 -4.02 8.93 31.61
N GLU A 544 -4.53 9.90 30.86
CA GLU A 544 -5.55 10.84 31.31
C GLU A 544 -6.75 10.78 30.35
N TRP A 545 -7.92 11.25 30.80
CA TRP A 545 -9.11 11.37 29.97
C TRP A 545 -9.78 12.75 30.15
N LEU A 546 -10.44 13.21 29.08
CA LEU A 546 -11.08 14.52 29.08
C LEU A 546 -12.44 14.46 29.81
N LYS A 547 -12.52 15.13 30.96
CA LYS A 547 -13.75 15.31 31.75
C LYS A 547 -14.17 16.77 31.71
N GLY A 548 -15.24 17.06 30.95
CA GLY A 548 -15.62 18.44 30.65
C GLY A 548 -14.52 19.14 29.86
N SER A 549 -13.92 20.19 30.42
CA SER A 549 -12.84 20.95 29.78
C SER A 549 -11.43 20.62 30.29
N ARG A 550 -11.28 19.66 31.21
CA ARG A 550 -10.00 19.32 31.85
C ARG A 550 -9.65 17.84 31.68
N TYR A 551 -8.37 17.55 31.54
CA TYR A 551 -7.88 16.18 31.62
C TYR A 551 -7.73 15.76 33.07
N VAL A 552 -8.14 14.53 33.37
CA VAL A 552 -8.07 13.90 34.71
C VAL A 552 -7.26 12.62 34.59
N ASP A 553 -6.38 12.35 35.57
CA ASP A 553 -5.60 11.11 35.61
C ASP A 553 -6.55 9.92 35.78
N TRP A 554 -6.40 8.92 34.90
CA TRP A 554 -7.21 7.70 34.94
C TRP A 554 -7.06 6.94 36.25
N ASN A 555 -5.88 6.94 36.86
CA ASN A 555 -5.63 6.24 38.12
C ASN A 555 -6.27 6.96 39.32
N GLU A 556 -6.54 8.26 39.20
CA GLU A 556 -7.29 9.02 40.21
C GLU A 556 -8.79 8.83 40.06
N GLU A 557 -9.28 8.88 38.81
CA GLU A 557 -10.69 8.71 38.49
C GLU A 557 -10.86 7.97 37.16
N GLU A 558 -11.50 6.80 37.19
CA GLU A 558 -11.80 6.02 35.99
C GLU A 558 -12.99 6.64 35.22
N PRO A 559 -12.93 6.76 33.88
CA PRO A 559 -14.06 7.25 33.10
C PRO A 559 -15.27 6.30 33.19
N GLY A 560 -16.47 6.86 33.12
CA GLY A 560 -17.68 6.09 32.88
C GLY A 560 -17.77 5.57 31.43
N GLN A 561 -18.69 4.65 31.17
CA GLN A 561 -18.97 4.17 29.82
C GLN A 561 -19.40 5.33 28.90
N GLY A 562 -18.83 5.38 27.69
CA GLY A 562 -19.20 6.38 26.68
C GLY A 562 -18.06 6.78 25.74
N ALA A 563 -18.35 7.71 24.82
CA ALA A 563 -17.33 8.30 23.96
C ALA A 563 -16.42 9.24 24.78
N ILE A 564 -15.13 8.93 24.82
CA ILE A 564 -14.14 9.69 25.59
C ILE A 564 -12.90 10.00 24.75
N ARG A 565 -12.28 11.15 25.06
CA ARG A 565 -10.98 11.54 24.51
C ARG A 565 -9.90 11.24 25.54
N LEU A 566 -8.97 10.38 25.18
CA LEU A 566 -7.82 10.06 26.01
C LEU A 566 -6.66 11.01 25.73
N ARG A 567 -5.73 11.09 26.68
CA ARG A 567 -4.41 11.67 26.52
C ARG A 567 -3.39 10.72 27.11
N VAL A 568 -2.63 10.07 26.23
CA VAL A 568 -1.52 9.19 26.60
C VAL A 568 -0.22 9.98 26.45
N THR A 569 0.57 10.10 27.52
CA THR A 569 1.86 10.78 27.47
C THR A 569 3.01 9.80 27.69
N VAL A 570 3.87 9.62 26.68
CA VAL A 570 5.02 8.71 26.70
C VAL A 570 6.29 9.52 26.46
N LYS A 571 7.15 9.65 27.48
CA LYS A 571 8.41 10.45 27.39
C LYS A 571 8.20 11.85 26.77
N GLY A 572 7.08 12.51 27.08
CA GLY A 572 6.71 13.84 26.55
C GLY A 572 6.00 13.85 25.19
N ILE A 573 5.80 12.69 24.55
CA ILE A 573 4.95 12.53 23.36
C ILE A 573 3.51 12.36 23.79
N VAL A 574 2.62 13.17 23.24
CA VAL A 574 1.18 13.01 23.48
C VAL A 574 0.55 12.18 22.37
N PHE A 575 -0.44 11.38 22.74
CA PHE A 575 -1.40 10.74 21.84
C PHE A 575 -2.81 11.07 22.33
N LYS A 576 -3.72 11.41 21.42
CA LYS A 576 -5.09 11.79 21.75
C LYS A 576 -6.14 10.85 21.12
N PRO A 577 -6.15 9.54 21.44
CA PRO A 577 -7.13 8.65 20.85
C PRO A 577 -8.55 9.02 21.32
N HIS A 578 -9.47 9.03 20.35
CA HIS A 578 -10.91 9.17 20.59
C HIS A 578 -11.54 7.79 20.47
N VAL A 579 -12.15 7.29 21.53
CA VAL A 579 -12.65 5.92 21.62
C VAL A 579 -14.00 5.90 22.33
N TYR A 580 -14.79 4.86 22.08
CA TYR A 580 -15.89 4.51 22.96
C TYR A 580 -15.37 3.58 24.07
N TYR A 581 -15.36 4.06 25.30
CA TYR A 581 -14.89 3.30 26.46
C TYR A 581 -16.01 2.44 27.02
N VAL A 582 -15.68 1.17 27.25
CA VAL A 582 -16.54 0.20 27.93
C VAL A 582 -15.77 -0.33 29.14
N PRO A 583 -16.22 -0.04 30.39
CA PRO A 583 -15.60 -0.56 31.59
C PRO A 583 -15.49 -2.09 31.56
N PHE A 584 -14.28 -2.61 31.77
CA PHE A 584 -14.04 -4.04 31.79
C PHE A 584 -12.75 -4.35 32.56
N THR A 585 -12.87 -5.22 33.57
CA THR A 585 -11.71 -5.74 34.31
C THR A 585 -11.78 -7.26 34.28
N PRO A 586 -10.81 -7.96 33.65
CA PRO A 586 -10.83 -9.41 33.61
C PRO A 586 -10.62 -10.00 35.00
N VAL A 587 -11.49 -10.91 35.41
CA VAL A 587 -11.44 -11.64 36.69
C VAL A 587 -10.38 -12.73 36.67
N SER A 588 -10.04 -13.26 35.49
CA SER A 588 -9.00 -14.27 35.29
C SER A 588 -8.17 -13.98 34.04
N ALA A 589 -6.95 -14.50 34.00
CA ALA A 589 -6.06 -14.34 32.86
C ALA A 589 -6.70 -14.97 31.60
N GLY A 590 -6.86 -14.15 30.56
CA GLY A 590 -7.42 -14.58 29.28
C GLY A 590 -8.95 -14.40 29.13
N GLN A 591 -9.66 -13.93 30.16
CA GLN A 591 -11.08 -13.59 30.02
C GLN A 591 -11.27 -12.50 28.96
N GLN A 592 -12.16 -12.75 28.00
CA GLN A 592 -12.54 -11.79 26.95
C GLN A 592 -13.79 -11.02 27.38
N PRO A 593 -13.95 -9.75 26.95
CA PRO A 593 -15.16 -8.98 27.24
C PRO A 593 -16.40 -9.61 26.59
N ILE A 594 -16.23 -10.16 25.38
CA ILE A 594 -17.27 -10.84 24.60
C ILE A 594 -16.63 -12.11 24.03
N TRP A 595 -17.33 -13.24 24.07
CA TRP A 595 -16.90 -14.48 23.43
C TRP A 595 -18.07 -15.26 22.82
N ARG A 596 -17.74 -16.20 21.95
CA ARG A 596 -18.70 -17.07 21.26
C ARG A 596 -18.70 -18.43 21.93
N ASP A 597 -19.83 -18.81 22.51
CA ASP A 597 -20.07 -20.15 23.04
C ASP A 597 -20.75 -21.00 21.95
N PHE A 598 -19.94 -21.79 21.26
CA PHE A 598 -20.39 -22.65 20.17
C PHE A 598 -21.19 -23.88 20.66
N GLU A 599 -20.99 -24.30 21.91
CA GLU A 599 -21.69 -25.47 22.48
C GLU A 599 -23.15 -25.15 22.75
N HIS A 600 -23.42 -23.94 23.28
CA HIS A 600 -24.77 -23.48 23.61
C HIS A 600 -25.37 -22.52 22.58
N MET A 601 -24.68 -22.29 21.45
CA MET A 601 -25.03 -21.30 20.42
C MET A 601 -25.36 -19.93 21.03
N ARG A 602 -24.46 -19.43 21.89
CA ARG A 602 -24.67 -18.20 22.65
C ARG A 602 -23.53 -17.23 22.46
N ILE A 603 -23.86 -15.95 22.35
CA ILE A 603 -22.87 -14.87 22.44
C ILE A 603 -22.89 -14.42 23.88
N CYS A 604 -21.77 -14.62 24.56
CA CYS A 604 -21.65 -14.36 25.98
C CYS A 604 -20.80 -13.11 26.23
N THR A 605 -21.09 -12.42 27.33
CA THR A 605 -20.42 -11.17 27.68
C THR A 605 -20.08 -11.12 29.17
N ALA A 606 -18.97 -10.47 29.49
CA ALA A 606 -18.54 -10.15 30.85
C ALA A 606 -18.75 -8.66 31.18
N LEU A 607 -19.39 -7.92 30.30
CA LEU A 607 -19.66 -6.50 30.42
C LEU A 607 -20.88 -6.26 31.31
N GLU A 608 -20.75 -5.38 32.29
CA GLU A 608 -21.82 -5.05 33.21
C GLU A 608 -23.00 -4.39 32.47
N GLY A 609 -24.22 -4.84 32.76
CA GLY A 609 -25.45 -4.30 32.15
C GLY A 609 -25.69 -4.70 30.69
N VAL A 610 -24.90 -5.62 30.14
CA VAL A 610 -25.08 -6.18 28.79
C VAL A 610 -25.49 -7.64 28.91
N ASP A 611 -26.63 -8.00 28.34
CA ASP A 611 -27.13 -9.37 28.37
C ASP A 611 -26.50 -10.24 27.26
N ASP A 612 -26.29 -11.51 27.58
CA ASP A 612 -25.94 -12.53 26.58
C ASP A 612 -27.03 -12.64 25.51
N ILE A 613 -26.64 -12.90 24.26
CA ILE A 613 -27.57 -13.18 23.17
C ILE A 613 -27.62 -14.68 22.93
N GLN A 614 -28.80 -15.28 23.13
CA GLN A 614 -29.08 -16.62 22.61
C GLN A 614 -29.23 -16.54 21.09
N ASP A 615 -28.39 -17.26 20.34
CA ASP A 615 -28.57 -17.39 18.89
C ASP A 615 -29.59 -18.48 18.58
N ASN A 616 -30.32 -18.25 17.50
CA ASN A 616 -31.40 -19.08 16.99
C ASN A 616 -31.24 -19.25 15.47
N PHE A 617 -30.03 -19.61 15.03
CA PHE A 617 -29.72 -19.77 13.61
C PHE A 617 -30.55 -20.89 12.99
N GLU A 618 -31.36 -20.56 11.99
CA GLU A 618 -32.20 -21.53 11.29
C GLU A 618 -31.55 -21.97 9.97
N LYS A 619 -31.39 -23.29 9.79
CA LYS A 619 -30.86 -23.88 8.55
C LYS A 619 -31.95 -23.94 7.46
N LEU A 620 -32.34 -22.78 6.94
CA LEU A 620 -33.39 -22.65 5.93
C LEU A 620 -32.82 -22.57 4.51
N LEU A 621 -33.19 -23.55 3.66
CA LEU A 621 -32.86 -23.49 2.24
C LEU A 621 -33.48 -22.23 1.59
N GLY A 622 -32.72 -21.56 0.73
CA GLY A 622 -33.14 -20.36 0.00
C GLY A 622 -33.21 -19.05 0.81
N VAL A 623 -33.04 -19.06 2.13
CA VAL A 623 -33.06 -17.85 2.97
C VAL A 623 -31.70 -17.63 3.61
N ARG A 624 -31.08 -16.48 3.32
CA ARG A 624 -29.76 -16.11 3.86
C ARG A 624 -29.91 -15.39 5.20
N GLU A 625 -29.43 -16.00 6.27
CA GLU A 625 -29.27 -15.35 7.57
C GLU A 625 -28.03 -14.44 7.61
N PRO A 626 -28.01 -13.39 8.46
CA PRO A 626 -26.87 -12.49 8.60
C PRO A 626 -25.72 -13.13 9.37
N ASP A 627 -24.49 -12.76 9.02
CA ASP A 627 -23.25 -13.32 9.58
C ASP A 627 -23.05 -13.05 11.08
N THR A 628 -23.71 -12.01 11.58
CA THR A 628 -23.53 -11.45 12.91
C THR A 628 -24.84 -11.30 13.64
N LYS A 629 -24.75 -11.23 14.97
CA LYS A 629 -25.78 -10.63 15.83
C LYS A 629 -25.19 -9.37 16.43
N GLN A 630 -26.05 -8.39 16.69
CA GLN A 630 -25.62 -7.09 17.15
C GLN A 630 -25.83 -6.95 18.66
N LEU A 631 -24.75 -6.72 19.40
CA LEU A 631 -24.80 -6.31 20.79
C LEU A 631 -24.93 -4.79 20.87
N LYS A 632 -25.87 -4.32 21.70
CA LYS A 632 -26.02 -2.91 22.04
C LYS A 632 -25.33 -2.65 23.36
N ILE A 633 -24.38 -1.71 23.38
CA ILE A 633 -23.64 -1.35 24.60
C ILE A 633 -23.76 0.16 24.76
N GLY A 634 -24.41 0.60 25.84
CA GLY A 634 -24.75 2.00 26.04
C GLY A 634 -26.13 2.20 26.63
N ASN A 635 -26.71 3.37 26.38
CA ASN A 635 -28.08 3.72 26.74
C ASN A 635 -28.79 4.41 25.57
N ASP A 636 -30.03 4.85 25.79
CA ASP A 636 -30.86 5.47 24.75
C ASP A 636 -30.36 6.84 24.26
N GLN A 637 -29.38 7.45 24.95
CA GLN A 637 -28.78 8.73 24.55
C GLN A 637 -27.48 8.52 23.77
N ALA A 638 -26.71 7.49 24.11
CA ALA A 638 -25.43 7.17 23.47
C ALA A 638 -25.10 5.68 23.61
N GLN A 639 -24.95 4.98 22.49
CA GLN A 639 -24.63 3.55 22.44
C GLN A 639 -23.78 3.19 21.23
N ILE A 640 -22.99 2.13 21.38
CA ILE A 640 -22.36 1.46 20.23
C ILE A 640 -23.12 0.19 19.86
N LEU A 641 -23.07 -0.11 18.57
CA LEU A 641 -23.56 -1.35 17.99
C LEU A 641 -22.36 -2.20 17.61
N VAL A 642 -22.18 -3.31 18.32
CA VAL A 642 -21.06 -4.23 18.14
C VAL A 642 -21.58 -5.47 17.40
N ASP A 643 -21.19 -5.60 16.13
CA ASP A 643 -21.52 -6.77 15.34
C ASP A 643 -20.61 -7.94 15.72
N VAL A 644 -21.16 -8.95 16.36
CA VAL A 644 -20.45 -10.15 16.81
C VAL A 644 -20.77 -11.29 15.87
N TYR A 645 -19.74 -11.99 15.37
CA TYR A 645 -19.93 -13.17 14.54
C TYR A 645 -20.78 -14.20 15.28
N ARG A 646 -21.68 -14.87 14.55
CA ARG A 646 -22.52 -15.88 15.18
C ARG A 646 -21.69 -17.02 15.79
N PRO A 647 -22.14 -17.59 16.92
CA PRO A 647 -21.46 -18.68 17.61
C PRO A 647 -21.81 -20.03 16.98
N ILE A 648 -21.63 -20.15 15.66
CA ILE A 648 -21.92 -21.37 14.90
C ILE A 648 -20.70 -21.81 14.11
N ILE A 649 -20.56 -23.13 13.94
CA ILE A 649 -19.54 -23.73 13.08
C ILE A 649 -20.26 -24.56 12.03
N MET A 650 -20.26 -24.07 10.80
CA MET A 650 -20.90 -24.73 9.66
C MET A 650 -20.57 -24.01 8.37
N ARG A 651 -20.82 -24.70 7.26
CA ARG A 651 -20.60 -24.21 5.90
C ARG A 651 -21.94 -24.16 5.17
N GLU A 652 -22.22 -23.02 4.55
CA GLU A 652 -23.39 -22.82 3.67
C GLU A 652 -22.96 -22.94 2.22
N LEU A 653 -23.56 -23.87 1.47
CA LEU A 653 -23.41 -23.93 0.03
C LEU A 653 -24.60 -23.22 -0.62
N SER A 654 -24.31 -22.22 -1.44
CA SER A 654 -25.30 -21.54 -2.27
C SER A 654 -25.06 -21.81 -3.75
N GLN A 655 -26.13 -21.78 -4.54
CA GLN A 655 -26.09 -21.94 -5.99
C GLN A 655 -26.90 -20.84 -6.66
N LYS A 656 -26.35 -20.27 -7.74
CA LYS A 656 -27.03 -19.28 -8.58
C LYS A 656 -27.95 -19.96 -9.60
N ASP A 657 -29.16 -19.43 -9.72
CA ASP A 657 -30.10 -19.83 -10.78
C ASP A 657 -29.81 -19.13 -12.12
N SER A 658 -30.60 -19.44 -13.15
CA SER A 658 -30.47 -18.86 -14.50
C SER A 658 -30.73 -17.35 -14.58
N LYS A 659 -31.27 -16.73 -13.52
CA LYS A 659 -31.47 -15.28 -13.40
C LYS A 659 -30.37 -14.62 -12.55
N GLY A 660 -29.36 -15.38 -12.12
CA GLY A 660 -28.27 -14.92 -11.28
C GLY A 660 -28.64 -14.77 -9.80
N LYS A 661 -29.83 -15.22 -9.37
CA LYS A 661 -30.23 -15.17 -7.96
C LYS A 661 -29.60 -16.35 -7.22
N SER A 662 -28.89 -16.05 -6.13
CA SER A 662 -28.25 -17.07 -5.28
C SER A 662 -29.24 -17.62 -4.26
N HIS A 663 -29.26 -18.95 -4.11
CA HIS A 663 -30.10 -19.66 -3.14
C HIS A 663 -29.25 -20.65 -2.35
N ILE A 664 -29.48 -20.75 -1.04
CA ILE A 664 -28.82 -21.77 -0.21
C ILE A 664 -29.40 -23.15 -0.58
N VAL A 665 -28.52 -24.08 -0.95
CA VAL A 665 -28.90 -25.42 -1.43
C VAL A 665 -28.58 -26.53 -0.43
N SER A 666 -27.58 -26.33 0.42
CA SER A 666 -27.22 -27.28 1.48
C SER A 666 -26.39 -26.62 2.59
N TYR A 667 -26.32 -27.32 3.72
CA TYR A 667 -25.49 -27.01 4.87
C TYR A 667 -24.58 -28.20 5.15
N ALA A 668 -23.33 -27.92 5.56
CA ALA A 668 -22.38 -28.94 5.99
C ALA A 668 -21.80 -28.58 7.36
N GLY A 669 -21.57 -29.60 8.20
CA GLY A 669 -20.83 -29.47 9.45
C GLY A 669 -19.33 -29.26 9.22
N LYS A 670 -18.59 -29.05 10.32
CA LYS A 670 -17.11 -28.87 10.30
C LYS A 670 -16.38 -30.06 9.68
N GLU A 671 -16.83 -31.27 10.00
CA GLU A 671 -16.21 -32.53 9.57
C GLU A 671 -16.83 -33.09 8.26
N GLU A 672 -17.77 -32.35 7.66
CA GLU A 672 -18.46 -32.79 6.44
C GLU A 672 -17.87 -32.10 5.21
N ASP A 673 -17.50 -32.91 4.22
CA ASP A 673 -17.06 -32.42 2.92
C ASP A 673 -18.23 -31.88 2.11
N ILE A 674 -17.97 -30.80 1.36
CA ILE A 674 -18.92 -30.26 0.38
C ILE A 674 -18.51 -30.75 -0.99
N HIS A 675 -19.44 -31.37 -1.70
CA HIS A 675 -19.18 -31.89 -3.04
C HIS A 675 -19.92 -31.08 -4.10
N ILE A 676 -19.18 -30.51 -5.05
CA ILE A 676 -19.76 -29.81 -6.20
C ILE A 676 -19.26 -30.37 -7.53
N PRO A 677 -20.13 -30.46 -8.55
CA PRO A 677 -19.72 -30.88 -9.88
C PRO A 677 -18.90 -29.78 -10.58
N LEU A 678 -17.84 -30.17 -11.30
CA LEU A 678 -16.97 -29.26 -12.04
C LEU A 678 -17.72 -28.53 -13.17
N ILE A 679 -18.70 -29.18 -13.82
CA ILE A 679 -19.39 -28.68 -15.02
C ILE A 679 -20.08 -27.32 -14.81
N ASN A 680 -20.53 -27.05 -13.59
CA ASN A 680 -21.21 -25.82 -13.20
C ASN A 680 -20.70 -25.29 -11.85
N CYS A 681 -19.43 -25.56 -11.53
CA CYS A 681 -18.82 -25.13 -10.26
C CYS A 681 -18.92 -23.61 -10.04
N ASN A 682 -18.86 -22.81 -11.11
CA ASN A 682 -19.01 -21.35 -11.11
C ASN A 682 -20.38 -20.85 -10.62
N GLN A 683 -21.39 -21.71 -10.54
CA GLN A 683 -22.69 -21.36 -9.98
C GLN A 683 -22.66 -21.35 -8.44
N PHE A 684 -21.67 -21.98 -7.83
CA PHE A 684 -21.62 -22.18 -6.39
C PHE A 684 -20.84 -21.09 -5.66
N SER A 685 -21.25 -20.83 -4.42
CA SER A 685 -20.52 -20.03 -3.45
C SER A 685 -20.63 -20.66 -2.07
N ILE A 686 -19.60 -20.47 -1.25
CA ILE A 686 -19.51 -21.05 0.09
C ILE A 686 -19.42 -19.93 1.10
N ARG A 687 -20.25 -19.97 2.14
CA ARG A 687 -20.02 -19.19 3.34
C ARG A 687 -19.59 -20.09 4.49
N ASP A 688 -18.41 -19.83 5.03
CA ASP A 688 -17.78 -20.62 6.08
C ASP A 688 -17.88 -19.87 7.41
N PHE A 689 -18.68 -20.41 8.34
CA PHE A 689 -18.76 -19.94 9.72
C PHE A 689 -17.81 -20.77 10.58
N SER A 690 -16.80 -20.11 11.13
CA SER A 690 -15.69 -20.76 11.86
C SER A 690 -15.33 -20.04 13.17
N GLU A 691 -14.39 -20.62 13.91
CA GLU A 691 -13.77 -20.04 15.10
C GLU A 691 -13.01 -18.73 14.82
N ASN A 692 -12.74 -18.42 13.56
CA ASN A 692 -12.07 -17.18 13.14
C ASN A 692 -13.03 -16.12 12.56
N GLY A 693 -14.34 -16.37 12.58
CA GLY A 693 -15.36 -15.46 12.06
C GLY A 693 -16.10 -16.08 10.87
N VAL A 694 -16.52 -15.25 9.91
CA VAL A 694 -17.26 -15.71 8.73
C VAL A 694 -16.55 -15.27 7.45
N LYS A 695 -16.31 -16.20 6.53
CA LYS A 695 -15.70 -15.96 5.21
C LYS A 695 -16.63 -16.40 4.08
N GLU A 696 -16.61 -15.71 2.94
CA GLU A 696 -17.39 -16.07 1.75
C GLU A 696 -16.47 -16.25 0.56
N TYR A 697 -16.63 -17.39 -0.14
CA TYR A 697 -15.85 -17.80 -1.29
C TYR A 697 -16.78 -17.92 -2.51
N GLN A 698 -16.44 -17.28 -3.62
CA GLN A 698 -17.24 -17.30 -4.85
C GLN A 698 -16.42 -17.82 -6.01
N ILE A 699 -16.81 -18.96 -6.57
CA ILE A 699 -16.17 -19.53 -7.76
C ILE A 699 -16.51 -18.65 -8.96
N LYS A 700 -15.47 -18.14 -9.64
CA LYS A 700 -15.59 -17.30 -10.84
C LYS A 700 -15.64 -18.16 -12.11
N LYS A 701 -16.21 -17.64 -13.20
CA LYS A 701 -16.28 -18.33 -14.50
C LYS A 701 -14.90 -18.69 -15.07
N ASN A 702 -13.89 -17.87 -14.78
CA ASN A 702 -12.51 -18.04 -15.28
C ASN A 702 -11.57 -18.70 -14.25
N CYS A 703 -12.10 -19.44 -13.27
CA CYS A 703 -11.30 -20.03 -12.21
C CYS A 703 -10.38 -21.17 -12.74
N ARG A 704 -9.17 -21.28 -12.18
CA ARG A 704 -8.16 -22.30 -12.53
C ARG A 704 -8.56 -23.75 -12.23
N MET A 705 -9.71 -23.99 -11.59
CA MET A 705 -10.14 -25.34 -11.18
C MET A 705 -10.10 -26.37 -12.32
N PHE A 706 -10.46 -25.99 -13.55
CA PHE A 706 -10.41 -26.90 -14.70
C PHE A 706 -9.00 -27.40 -14.99
N TYR A 707 -8.00 -26.51 -14.95
CA TYR A 707 -6.58 -26.87 -15.12
C TYR A 707 -6.00 -27.67 -13.95
N GLY A 708 -6.75 -27.94 -12.88
CA GLY A 708 -6.33 -28.88 -11.85
C GLY A 708 -6.49 -30.33 -12.30
N PHE A 709 -7.51 -30.64 -13.11
CA PHE A 709 -7.86 -32.01 -13.51
C PHE A 709 -6.98 -32.58 -14.63
N PRO A 710 -6.81 -33.91 -14.75
CA PRO A 710 -6.09 -34.53 -15.86
C PRO A 710 -6.71 -34.23 -17.23
N THR A 711 -5.90 -34.23 -18.30
CA THR A 711 -6.42 -34.11 -19.67
C THR A 711 -7.06 -35.43 -20.10
N PHE A 712 -8.32 -35.40 -20.52
CA PHE A 712 -9.07 -36.58 -20.96
C PHE A 712 -9.08 -36.72 -22.49
N ASN A 713 -7.93 -37.06 -23.08
CA ASN A 713 -7.75 -37.16 -24.54
C ASN A 713 -7.46 -38.59 -25.07
N ASP A 714 -7.72 -39.64 -24.28
CA ASP A 714 -7.57 -41.04 -24.72
C ASP A 714 -8.93 -41.72 -24.97
N PRO A 715 -9.25 -42.16 -26.21
CA PRO A 715 -10.51 -42.86 -26.50
C PRO A 715 -10.63 -44.25 -25.84
N ASN A 716 -9.56 -44.75 -25.23
CA ASN A 716 -9.56 -46.00 -24.48
C ASN A 716 -9.66 -45.81 -22.96
N LEU A 717 -9.82 -44.57 -22.49
CA LEU A 717 -9.93 -44.25 -21.08
C LEU A 717 -11.10 -45.02 -20.44
N SER A 718 -10.85 -45.63 -19.27
CA SER A 718 -11.92 -46.26 -18.48
C SER A 718 -12.90 -45.21 -17.99
N VAL A 719 -14.20 -45.55 -17.99
CA VAL A 719 -15.29 -44.73 -17.42
C VAL A 719 -15.03 -44.39 -15.96
N ASP A 720 -14.33 -45.25 -15.22
CA ASP A 720 -14.00 -45.00 -13.81
C ASP A 720 -13.10 -43.77 -13.62
N ASN A 721 -12.35 -43.34 -14.64
CA ASN A 721 -11.56 -42.11 -14.55
C ASN A 721 -12.44 -40.85 -14.44
N TYR A 722 -13.70 -40.91 -14.87
CA TYR A 722 -14.65 -39.81 -14.72
C TYR A 722 -15.25 -39.72 -13.31
N LYS A 723 -14.93 -40.66 -12.40
CA LYS A 723 -15.27 -40.57 -10.96
C LYS A 723 -14.27 -39.72 -10.16
N LEU A 724 -13.29 -39.12 -10.83
CA LEU A 724 -12.26 -38.34 -10.16
C LEU A 724 -12.87 -37.17 -9.37
N GLU A 725 -12.39 -37.03 -8.14
CA GLU A 725 -12.74 -36.00 -7.18
C GLU A 725 -11.45 -35.49 -6.54
N MET A 726 -11.32 -34.17 -6.43
CA MET A 726 -10.13 -33.51 -5.87
C MET A 726 -10.54 -32.36 -4.93
N PRO A 727 -9.78 -32.12 -3.85
CA PRO A 727 -9.92 -30.93 -3.01
C PRO A 727 -9.69 -29.63 -3.80
N ALA A 728 -10.38 -28.55 -3.45
CA ALA A 728 -10.28 -27.28 -4.17
C ALA A 728 -8.92 -26.59 -4.00
N ASP A 729 -8.28 -26.75 -2.84
CA ASP A 729 -6.95 -26.21 -2.55
C ASP A 729 -5.82 -26.91 -3.33
N GLU A 730 -6.01 -28.19 -3.70
CA GLU A 730 -5.12 -28.88 -4.65
C GLU A 730 -5.32 -28.40 -6.10
N LEU A 731 -6.49 -27.84 -6.42
CA LEU A 731 -6.83 -27.38 -7.77
C LEU A 731 -6.41 -25.93 -8.01
N THR A 732 -6.52 -25.05 -7.00
CA THR A 732 -6.20 -23.62 -7.11
C THR A 732 -5.96 -22.96 -5.76
N GLU A 733 -4.97 -22.07 -5.68
CA GLU A 733 -4.68 -21.28 -4.47
C GLU A 733 -5.77 -20.26 -4.12
N GLU A 734 -6.64 -19.92 -5.09
CA GLU A 734 -7.78 -19.01 -4.88
C GLU A 734 -8.81 -19.56 -3.87
N PHE A 735 -8.87 -20.88 -3.72
CA PHE A 735 -9.81 -21.59 -2.86
C PHE A 735 -9.05 -22.51 -1.92
N PRO A 736 -8.47 -21.97 -0.82
CA PRO A 736 -7.72 -22.75 0.16
C PRO A 736 -8.66 -23.56 1.07
N LEU A 737 -9.53 -24.38 0.45
CA LEU A 737 -10.61 -25.15 1.07
C LEU A 737 -10.40 -26.64 0.79
N ASP A 738 -9.73 -27.32 1.71
CA ASP A 738 -9.49 -28.77 1.65
C ASP A 738 -10.80 -29.59 1.68
N TYR A 739 -11.82 -29.08 2.36
CA TYR A 739 -13.15 -29.70 2.51
C TYR A 739 -14.07 -29.50 1.30
N LEU A 740 -13.74 -28.59 0.37
CA LEU A 740 -14.50 -28.44 -0.86
C LEU A 740 -13.99 -29.43 -1.89
N LYS A 741 -14.75 -30.48 -2.15
CA LYS A 741 -14.42 -31.50 -3.13
C LYS A 741 -15.11 -31.19 -4.45
N VAL A 742 -14.30 -30.97 -5.48
CA VAL A 742 -14.79 -30.78 -6.85
C VAL A 742 -14.67 -32.11 -7.58
N TYR A 743 -15.73 -32.54 -8.27
CA TYR A 743 -15.76 -33.83 -8.97
C TYR A 743 -16.25 -33.69 -10.41
N ILE A 744 -15.86 -34.64 -11.27
CA ILE A 744 -16.33 -34.70 -12.66
C ILE A 744 -17.73 -35.31 -12.70
N SER A 745 -17.88 -36.54 -12.19
CA SER A 745 -19.16 -37.24 -12.13
C SER A 745 -19.25 -38.20 -10.96
N LYS A 746 -20.47 -38.55 -10.53
CA LYS A 746 -20.72 -39.52 -9.45
C LYS A 746 -21.71 -40.59 -9.87
N ALA A 747 -21.53 -41.80 -9.33
CA ALA A 747 -22.55 -42.82 -9.42
C ALA A 747 -23.74 -42.39 -8.55
N LEU A 748 -24.93 -42.28 -9.16
CA LEU A 748 -26.17 -41.90 -8.48
C LEU A 748 -27.15 -43.06 -8.56
N ASP A 749 -27.90 -43.29 -7.48
CA ASP A 749 -28.92 -44.34 -7.43
C ASP A 749 -30.12 -44.05 -8.35
N ALA A 750 -30.48 -42.77 -8.48
CA ALA A 750 -31.60 -42.29 -9.30
C ALA A 750 -31.20 -41.05 -10.13
N PRO A 751 -30.39 -41.21 -11.18
CA PRO A 751 -30.03 -40.11 -12.08
C PRO A 751 -31.27 -39.62 -12.86
N THR A 752 -31.30 -38.31 -13.15
CA THR A 752 -32.37 -37.64 -13.90
C THR A 752 -31.83 -37.08 -15.21
N ASP A 753 -32.72 -36.70 -16.13
CA ASP A 753 -32.37 -36.10 -17.43
C ASP A 753 -31.35 -36.93 -18.25
N LEU A 754 -31.47 -38.26 -18.21
CA LEU A 754 -30.58 -39.16 -18.93
C LEU A 754 -30.95 -39.28 -20.42
N TYR A 755 -29.94 -39.26 -21.27
CA TYR A 755 -30.06 -39.47 -22.71
C TYR A 755 -29.12 -40.56 -23.20
N ALA A 756 -29.63 -41.48 -23.99
CA ALA A 756 -28.88 -42.52 -24.67
C ALA A 756 -28.56 -42.10 -26.10
N TRP A 757 -27.31 -42.29 -26.52
CA TRP A 757 -26.85 -41.92 -27.85
C TRP A 757 -25.92 -42.98 -28.45
N ASN A 758 -26.28 -43.44 -29.65
CA ASN A 758 -25.53 -44.41 -30.45
C ASN A 758 -24.65 -43.75 -31.53
N TYR A 759 -24.58 -42.42 -31.54
CA TYR A 759 -23.89 -41.59 -32.54
C TYR A 759 -24.38 -41.70 -34.00
N LYS A 760 -25.51 -42.39 -34.24
CA LYS A 760 -26.12 -42.58 -35.57
C LYS A 760 -27.44 -41.84 -35.73
N THR A 761 -28.16 -41.64 -34.62
CA THR A 761 -29.44 -40.92 -34.53
C THR A 761 -29.32 -39.82 -33.48
N ASP A 762 -30.28 -38.91 -33.38
CA ASP A 762 -30.32 -37.95 -32.26
C ASP A 762 -30.35 -38.69 -30.90
N PRO A 763 -29.81 -38.08 -29.82
CA PRO A 763 -29.92 -38.62 -28.46
C PRO A 763 -31.40 -38.75 -28.04
N VAL A 764 -31.73 -39.86 -27.36
CA VAL A 764 -33.10 -40.14 -26.91
C VAL A 764 -33.14 -40.21 -25.38
N ALA A 765 -34.15 -39.59 -24.76
CA ALA A 765 -34.34 -39.65 -23.31
C ALA A 765 -34.60 -41.10 -22.85
N VAL A 766 -33.97 -41.51 -21.75
CA VAL A 766 -34.10 -42.85 -21.17
C VAL A 766 -34.31 -42.76 -19.67
N ALA A 767 -35.00 -43.73 -19.07
CA ALA A 767 -35.23 -43.73 -17.63
C ALA A 767 -34.03 -44.26 -16.83
N ASN A 768 -33.19 -45.10 -17.44
CA ASN A 768 -31.98 -45.66 -16.81
C ASN A 768 -30.94 -46.08 -17.85
N SER A 769 -29.73 -46.37 -17.39
CA SER A 769 -28.56 -46.71 -18.22
C SER A 769 -28.69 -48.03 -19.01
N ASN A 770 -29.57 -48.95 -18.61
CA ASN A 770 -29.71 -50.27 -19.24
C ASN A 770 -30.53 -50.25 -20.54
N GLU A 771 -31.22 -49.15 -20.84
CA GLU A 771 -32.04 -48.99 -22.05
C GLU A 771 -31.22 -48.82 -23.34
N LEU A 772 -29.90 -48.67 -23.22
CA LEU A 772 -28.99 -48.62 -24.37
C LEU A 772 -28.84 -50.02 -25.01
N SER A 773 -29.47 -50.20 -26.17
CA SER A 773 -29.54 -51.49 -26.88
C SER A 773 -28.26 -51.89 -27.63
N GLY A 774 -27.33 -50.95 -27.91
CA GLY A 774 -26.12 -51.19 -28.71
C GLY A 774 -24.90 -50.37 -28.28
N ASP A 775 -23.92 -50.20 -29.18
CA ASP A 775 -22.76 -49.33 -28.97
C ASP A 775 -23.22 -47.88 -28.74
N GLY A 776 -22.73 -47.24 -27.68
CA GLY A 776 -23.10 -45.87 -27.37
C GLY A 776 -22.76 -45.41 -25.97
N ILE A 777 -23.32 -44.26 -25.60
CA ILE A 777 -23.17 -43.62 -24.31
C ILE A 777 -24.54 -43.22 -23.75
N VAL A 778 -24.74 -43.38 -22.45
CA VAL A 778 -25.80 -42.71 -21.69
C VAL A 778 -25.16 -41.64 -20.83
N PHE A 779 -25.64 -40.41 -20.92
CA PHE A 779 -25.11 -39.26 -20.19
C PHE A 779 -26.25 -38.41 -19.63
N GLN A 780 -25.95 -37.58 -18.64
CA GLN A 780 -26.91 -36.60 -18.11
C GLN A 780 -26.90 -35.33 -18.95
N SER A 781 -28.06 -34.94 -19.45
CA SER A 781 -28.23 -33.68 -20.19
C SER A 781 -28.58 -32.54 -19.27
N MET A 782 -27.98 -31.38 -19.54
CA MET A 782 -28.21 -30.14 -18.81
C MET A 782 -29.08 -29.13 -19.58
N LYS A 783 -29.66 -29.55 -20.70
CA LYS A 783 -30.45 -28.71 -21.60
C LYS A 783 -31.64 -28.04 -20.91
N PHE A 784 -32.37 -28.81 -20.10
CA PHE A 784 -33.62 -28.36 -19.46
C PHE A 784 -33.47 -28.04 -17.98
N ASN A 785 -32.36 -28.46 -17.36
CA ASN A 785 -32.04 -28.19 -15.97
C ASN A 785 -30.70 -27.47 -15.88
N SER A 786 -30.70 -26.14 -15.88
CA SER A 786 -29.44 -25.38 -15.91
C SER A 786 -28.74 -25.22 -14.55
N PHE A 787 -29.24 -25.86 -13.48
CA PHE A 787 -28.74 -25.71 -12.10
C PHE A 787 -28.70 -27.06 -11.35
N PRO A 788 -28.05 -28.10 -11.90
CA PRO A 788 -27.96 -29.37 -11.20
C PRO A 788 -27.15 -29.21 -9.91
N ARG A 789 -27.50 -30.05 -8.93
CA ARG A 789 -26.65 -30.27 -7.75
C ARG A 789 -25.64 -31.40 -7.98
N HIS A 790 -25.94 -32.30 -8.91
CA HIS A 790 -25.13 -33.47 -9.21
C HIS A 790 -25.01 -33.71 -10.70
N TYR A 791 -23.86 -34.26 -11.10
CA TYR A 791 -23.63 -34.74 -12.45
C TYR A 791 -23.36 -36.26 -12.43
N ALA A 792 -24.22 -37.02 -13.10
CA ALA A 792 -24.22 -38.49 -13.09
C ALA A 792 -23.08 -39.07 -13.93
N LEU A 793 -22.47 -40.14 -13.42
CA LEU A 793 -21.46 -40.92 -14.14
C LEU A 793 -22.07 -41.47 -15.45
N PRO A 794 -21.44 -41.22 -16.61
CA PRO A 794 -21.93 -41.75 -17.88
C PRO A 794 -21.78 -43.28 -17.93
N TYR A 795 -22.69 -43.93 -18.67
CA TYR A 795 -22.61 -45.35 -18.97
C TYR A 795 -22.20 -45.56 -20.42
N ILE A 796 -21.06 -46.20 -20.66
CA ILE A 796 -20.55 -46.47 -22.02
C ILE A 796 -20.67 -47.97 -22.32
N LYS A 797 -21.39 -48.33 -23.37
CA LYS A 797 -21.52 -49.70 -23.84
C LYS A 797 -20.72 -49.90 -25.13
N LYS A 798 -19.79 -50.86 -25.10
CA LYS A 798 -19.05 -51.35 -26.27
C LYS A 798 -19.41 -52.83 -26.46
N VAL A 799 -20.19 -53.15 -27.47
CA VAL A 799 -20.54 -54.50 -27.92
C VAL A 799 -19.26 -55.17 -28.40
N LYS A 800 -18.93 -56.33 -27.82
CA LYS A 800 -17.77 -57.13 -28.26
C LYS A 800 -18.02 -57.59 -29.70
N SER A 801 -17.21 -57.10 -30.64
CA SER A 801 -17.16 -57.66 -31.99
C SER A 801 -16.68 -59.12 -31.90
N GLY A 802 -17.48 -60.08 -32.37
CA GLY A 802 -17.08 -61.48 -32.45
C GLY A 802 -15.77 -61.65 -33.23
N TRP A 803 -14.96 -62.63 -32.84
CA TRP A 803 -13.70 -62.97 -33.51
C TRP A 803 -13.98 -63.35 -34.99
N GLY A 804 -13.83 -62.40 -35.90
CA GLY A 804 -13.96 -62.62 -37.36
C GLY A 804 -14.78 -61.58 -38.15
N GLY A 805 -15.50 -60.66 -37.50
CA GLY A 805 -16.24 -59.60 -38.21
C GLY A 805 -15.40 -58.35 -38.52
N LYS A 806 -15.47 -57.80 -39.74
CA LYS A 806 -14.96 -56.45 -40.02
C LYS A 806 -15.58 -55.47 -39.00
N LYS A 807 -14.76 -54.80 -38.19
CA LYS A 807 -15.22 -53.71 -37.33
C LYS A 807 -15.86 -52.65 -38.23
N SER A 808 -17.18 -52.53 -38.22
CA SER A 808 -17.85 -51.38 -38.83
C SER A 808 -17.44 -50.15 -38.01
N GLN A 809 -16.45 -49.40 -38.47
CA GLN A 809 -16.14 -48.09 -37.89
C GLN A 809 -17.38 -47.21 -38.09
N ILE A 810 -18.03 -46.83 -36.99
CA ILE A 810 -19.05 -45.80 -37.04
C ILE A 810 -18.29 -44.50 -37.34
N VAL A 811 -18.48 -43.97 -38.55
CA VAL A 811 -18.02 -42.64 -38.94
C VAL A 811 -19.07 -41.67 -38.44
N VAL A 812 -18.73 -40.91 -37.40
CA VAL A 812 -19.59 -39.89 -36.81
C VAL A 812 -19.05 -38.54 -37.26
N ASP A 813 -19.91 -37.67 -37.77
CA ASP A 813 -19.56 -36.28 -38.05
C ASP A 813 -19.20 -35.57 -36.73
N ALA A 814 -17.97 -35.08 -36.64
CA ALA A 814 -17.44 -34.43 -35.45
C ALA A 814 -18.15 -33.11 -35.14
N LEU A 815 -18.53 -32.33 -36.17
CA LEU A 815 -19.26 -31.08 -36.00
C LEU A 815 -20.63 -31.34 -35.41
N TYR A 816 -21.37 -32.29 -35.99
CA TYR A 816 -22.66 -32.71 -35.46
C TYR A 816 -22.52 -33.21 -34.02
N CYS A 817 -21.44 -33.94 -33.70
CA CYS A 817 -21.18 -34.36 -32.34
C CYS A 817 -20.99 -33.17 -31.38
N PHE A 818 -20.22 -32.17 -31.79
CA PHE A 818 -19.98 -30.94 -31.02
C PHE A 818 -21.26 -30.15 -30.78
N GLU A 819 -22.09 -29.96 -31.82
CA GLU A 819 -23.35 -29.21 -31.72
C GLU A 819 -24.35 -29.88 -30.77
N ILE A 820 -24.48 -31.21 -30.83
CA ILE A 820 -25.36 -31.96 -29.91
C ILE A 820 -24.86 -31.85 -28.47
N VAL A 821 -23.54 -31.97 -28.24
CA VAL A 821 -22.99 -31.84 -26.89
C VAL A 821 -23.19 -30.43 -26.32
N ALA A 822 -22.98 -29.40 -27.14
CA ALA A 822 -23.24 -28.01 -26.80
C ALA A 822 -24.72 -27.76 -26.48
N GLU A 823 -25.63 -28.29 -27.29
CA GLU A 823 -27.08 -28.20 -27.07
C GLU A 823 -27.50 -28.86 -25.75
N HIS A 824 -26.92 -30.04 -25.46
CA HIS A 824 -27.17 -30.77 -24.23
C HIS A 824 -26.38 -30.23 -23.02
N LYS A 825 -25.51 -29.23 -23.20
CA LYS A 825 -24.70 -28.55 -22.18
C LYS A 825 -23.94 -29.51 -21.28
N THR A 826 -23.24 -30.46 -21.90
CA THR A 826 -22.52 -31.53 -21.19
C THR A 826 -21.03 -31.53 -21.56
N TYR A 827 -20.21 -32.35 -20.89
CA TYR A 827 -18.76 -32.40 -21.13
C TYR A 827 -18.42 -32.95 -22.52
N PHE A 828 -17.55 -32.26 -23.25
CA PHE A 828 -17.07 -32.67 -24.56
C PHE A 828 -16.14 -33.89 -24.50
N PHE A 829 -15.33 -34.01 -23.45
CA PHE A 829 -14.40 -35.14 -23.31
C PHE A 829 -15.08 -36.50 -23.05
N LEU A 830 -16.40 -36.54 -22.80
CA LEU A 830 -17.12 -37.81 -22.66
C LEU A 830 -17.33 -38.54 -23.99
N PHE A 831 -17.22 -37.82 -25.12
CA PHE A 831 -17.61 -38.33 -26.42
C PHE A 831 -16.39 -38.72 -27.26
N ASN A 832 -16.28 -40.01 -27.55
CA ASN A 832 -15.16 -40.59 -28.31
C ASN A 832 -14.88 -39.90 -29.67
N PRO A 833 -15.87 -39.45 -30.46
CA PRO A 833 -15.60 -38.71 -31.69
C PRO A 833 -14.77 -37.43 -31.44
N LEU A 834 -15.10 -36.66 -30.41
CA LEU A 834 -14.42 -35.41 -30.07
C LEU A 834 -13.02 -35.66 -29.51
N ILE A 835 -12.86 -36.67 -28.65
CA ILE A 835 -11.54 -37.10 -28.16
C ILE A 835 -10.60 -37.44 -29.32
N LYS A 836 -11.10 -38.16 -30.34
CA LYS A 836 -10.30 -38.53 -31.52
C LYS A 836 -9.87 -37.32 -32.35
N VAL A 837 -10.74 -36.31 -32.47
CA VAL A 837 -10.43 -35.06 -33.18
C VAL A 837 -9.26 -34.34 -32.52
N VAL A 838 -9.33 -34.14 -31.20
CA VAL A 838 -8.26 -33.47 -30.44
C VAL A 838 -6.97 -34.28 -30.47
N LYS A 839 -7.04 -35.60 -30.26
CA LYS A 839 -5.87 -36.49 -30.33
C LYS A 839 -5.19 -36.49 -31.70
N ALA A 840 -5.95 -36.23 -32.77
CA ALA A 840 -5.42 -36.13 -34.13
C ALA A 840 -5.02 -34.69 -34.53
N GLY A 841 -5.19 -33.69 -33.64
CA GLY A 841 -4.89 -32.29 -33.93
C GLY A 841 -5.81 -31.67 -34.99
N ARG A 842 -7.01 -32.24 -35.20
CA ARG A 842 -7.92 -31.83 -36.29
C ARG A 842 -9.07 -30.93 -35.83
N GLN A 843 -9.01 -30.36 -34.63
CA GLN A 843 -10.07 -29.49 -34.12
C GLN A 843 -10.35 -28.26 -35.00
N ILE A 844 -9.36 -27.78 -35.77
CA ILE A 844 -9.56 -26.68 -36.74
C ILE A 844 -10.45 -27.16 -37.89
N GLY A 845 -10.04 -28.20 -38.62
CA GLY A 845 -10.70 -28.67 -39.83
C GLY A 845 -11.96 -29.52 -39.61
N ASP A 846 -12.05 -30.26 -38.51
CA ASP A 846 -13.19 -31.15 -38.23
C ASP A 846 -14.30 -30.48 -37.39
N ILE A 847 -14.01 -29.36 -36.71
CA ILE A 847 -14.98 -28.65 -35.84
C ILE A 847 -15.09 -27.17 -36.22
N PHE A 848 -14.02 -26.40 -36.05
CA PHE A 848 -14.08 -24.93 -36.13
C PHE A 848 -14.48 -24.44 -37.52
N LEU A 849 -13.75 -24.83 -38.56
CA LEU A 849 -14.00 -24.37 -39.94
C LEU A 849 -15.37 -24.80 -40.47
N PRO A 850 -15.80 -26.07 -40.30
CA PRO A 850 -17.16 -26.49 -40.64
C PRO A 850 -18.24 -25.68 -39.92
N LEU A 851 -18.05 -25.37 -38.63
CA LEU A 851 -18.99 -24.55 -37.85
C LEU A 851 -19.11 -23.14 -38.41
N VAL A 852 -17.98 -22.47 -38.66
CA VAL A 852 -17.92 -21.12 -39.24
C VAL A 852 -18.65 -21.07 -40.58
N LYS A 853 -18.40 -22.03 -41.47
CA LYS A 853 -19.11 -22.11 -42.77
C LYS A 853 -20.60 -22.31 -42.59
N LYS A 854 -21.02 -23.23 -41.69
CA LYS A 854 -22.44 -23.50 -41.40
C LYS A 854 -23.17 -22.27 -40.85
N ARG A 855 -22.47 -21.36 -40.17
CA ARG A 855 -23.03 -20.10 -39.64
C ARG A 855 -22.87 -18.90 -40.58
N GLY A 856 -22.39 -19.10 -41.81
CA GLY A 856 -22.21 -18.01 -42.77
C GLY A 856 -21.06 -17.06 -42.39
N TYR A 857 -19.96 -17.61 -41.88
CA TYR A 857 -18.74 -16.91 -41.47
C TYR A 857 -18.88 -15.96 -40.26
N GLN A 858 -20.00 -16.06 -39.53
CA GLN A 858 -20.23 -15.28 -38.31
C GLN A 858 -20.72 -16.19 -37.18
N LEU A 859 -19.86 -16.45 -36.19
CA LEU A 859 -20.21 -17.24 -35.01
C LEU A 859 -21.12 -16.45 -34.07
N THR A 860 -22.07 -17.14 -33.44
CA THR A 860 -22.90 -16.55 -32.37
C THR A 860 -22.13 -16.54 -31.04
N ASP A 861 -22.53 -15.71 -30.08
CA ASP A 861 -21.90 -15.71 -28.74
C ASP A 861 -21.95 -17.10 -28.08
N THR A 862 -23.03 -17.86 -28.30
CA THR A 862 -23.15 -19.24 -27.82
C THR A 862 -22.16 -20.19 -28.50
N ASP A 863 -21.92 -20.04 -29.81
CA ASP A 863 -20.90 -20.85 -30.49
C ASP A 863 -19.51 -20.55 -29.90
N ILE A 864 -19.20 -19.27 -29.65
CA ILE A 864 -17.93 -18.81 -29.08
C ILE A 864 -17.73 -19.39 -27.67
N GLU A 865 -18.74 -19.29 -26.79
CA GLU A 865 -18.68 -19.84 -25.44
C GLU A 865 -18.39 -21.35 -25.45
N ASN A 866 -19.07 -22.11 -26.31
CA ASN A 866 -18.89 -23.56 -26.41
C ASN A 866 -17.51 -23.93 -26.98
N LEU A 867 -16.98 -23.17 -27.95
CA LEU A 867 -15.63 -23.39 -28.47
C LEU A 867 -14.57 -23.17 -27.40
N TYR A 868 -14.70 -22.12 -26.57
CA TYR A 868 -13.76 -21.90 -25.46
C TYR A 868 -13.92 -22.94 -24.35
N GLN A 869 -15.15 -23.36 -24.02
CA GLN A 869 -15.35 -24.44 -23.07
C GLN A 869 -14.71 -25.75 -23.56
N PHE A 870 -14.87 -26.08 -24.85
CA PHE A 870 -14.21 -27.22 -25.48
C PHE A 870 -12.68 -27.14 -25.35
N ALA A 871 -12.09 -25.96 -25.56
CA ALA A 871 -10.65 -25.77 -25.40
C ALA A 871 -10.17 -25.94 -23.95
N VAL A 872 -10.91 -25.38 -22.99
CA VAL A 872 -10.61 -25.52 -21.55
C VAL A 872 -10.66 -26.98 -21.11
N GLU A 873 -11.72 -27.71 -21.49
CA GLU A 873 -11.91 -29.13 -21.13
C GLU A 873 -10.82 -30.06 -21.69
N PHE A 874 -10.23 -29.72 -22.83
CA PHE A 874 -9.12 -30.47 -23.45
C PHE A 874 -7.73 -29.85 -23.18
N HIS A 875 -7.65 -28.80 -22.36
CA HIS A 875 -6.43 -28.09 -22.00
C HIS A 875 -5.60 -27.58 -23.18
N PHE A 876 -6.25 -26.90 -24.13
CA PHE A 876 -5.57 -26.14 -25.19
C PHE A 876 -6.16 -24.73 -25.31
N ASP A 877 -5.55 -23.91 -26.16
CA ASP A 877 -6.08 -22.59 -26.54
C ASP A 877 -6.09 -22.46 -28.07
N TRP A 878 -7.20 -21.97 -28.62
CA TRP A 878 -7.38 -21.85 -30.07
C TRP A 878 -6.39 -20.90 -30.75
N MET A 879 -6.05 -19.79 -30.09
CA MET A 879 -5.14 -18.79 -30.62
C MET A 879 -3.69 -19.25 -30.54
N LEU A 880 -3.34 -20.06 -29.53
CA LEU A 880 -2.01 -20.65 -29.36
C LEU A 880 -1.76 -21.90 -30.21
N LEU A 881 -2.76 -22.41 -30.94
CA LEU A 881 -2.53 -23.45 -31.94
C LEU A 881 -1.57 -22.92 -33.03
N PRO A 882 -0.70 -23.78 -33.60
CA PRO A 882 0.22 -23.39 -34.65
C PRO A 882 -0.48 -22.63 -35.79
N ARG A 883 0.03 -21.44 -36.12
CA ARG A 883 -0.49 -20.61 -37.21
C ARG A 883 -0.42 -21.33 -38.56
N GLU A 884 0.62 -22.12 -38.78
CA GLU A 884 0.74 -22.95 -39.99
C GLU A 884 -0.35 -24.02 -40.07
N ALA A 885 -0.78 -24.59 -38.94
CA ALA A 885 -1.91 -25.53 -38.92
C ALA A 885 -3.23 -24.83 -39.28
N TRP A 886 -3.41 -23.57 -38.87
CA TRP A 886 -4.52 -22.74 -39.33
C TRP A 886 -4.44 -22.47 -40.84
N ASN A 887 -3.30 -21.98 -41.35
CA ASN A 887 -3.13 -21.68 -42.77
C ASN A 887 -3.40 -22.91 -43.65
N SER A 888 -2.74 -24.04 -43.36
CA SER A 888 -2.88 -25.28 -44.14
C SER A 888 -4.33 -25.80 -44.14
N GLN A 889 -5.00 -25.85 -42.99
CA GLN A 889 -6.37 -26.38 -42.93
C GLN A 889 -7.41 -25.43 -43.52
N ILE A 890 -7.18 -24.11 -43.48
CA ILE A 890 -8.03 -23.13 -44.18
C ILE A 890 -7.88 -23.31 -45.69
N GLU A 891 -6.65 -23.43 -46.21
CA GLU A 891 -6.39 -23.63 -47.64
C GLU A 891 -6.99 -24.95 -48.14
N ASP A 892 -6.81 -26.05 -47.41
CA ASP A 892 -7.32 -27.38 -47.79
C ASP A 892 -8.86 -27.45 -47.87
N LEU A 893 -9.56 -26.60 -47.08
CA LEU A 893 -11.01 -26.64 -46.96
C LEU A 893 -11.71 -25.47 -47.68
N SER A 894 -10.98 -24.52 -48.26
CA SER A 894 -11.56 -23.38 -48.99
C SER A 894 -11.70 -23.67 -50.48
N GLU A 895 -12.77 -23.16 -51.09
CA GLU A 895 -13.02 -23.31 -52.53
C GLU A 895 -12.23 -22.31 -53.37
N ASP A 896 -11.99 -21.11 -52.83
CA ASP A 896 -11.25 -20.02 -53.48
C ASP A 896 -10.57 -19.07 -52.49
N ALA A 897 -9.82 -18.10 -53.03
CA ALA A 897 -9.09 -17.10 -52.23
C ALA A 897 -9.99 -16.10 -51.48
N ASP A 898 -11.21 -15.86 -51.96
CA ASP A 898 -12.18 -14.97 -51.28
C ASP A 898 -12.72 -15.66 -50.02
N GLU A 899 -12.97 -16.96 -50.09
CA GLU A 899 -13.35 -17.77 -48.93
C GLU A 899 -12.23 -17.85 -47.88
N VAL A 900 -10.96 -17.98 -48.30
CA VAL A 900 -9.81 -17.93 -47.37
C VAL A 900 -9.80 -16.62 -46.58
N CYS A 901 -10.02 -15.47 -47.23
CA CYS A 901 -10.09 -14.17 -46.57
C CYS A 901 -11.23 -14.10 -45.55
N LYS A 902 -12.45 -14.52 -45.93
CA LYS A 902 -13.63 -14.54 -45.03
C LYS A 902 -13.39 -15.39 -43.79
N ILE A 903 -12.74 -16.55 -43.96
CA ILE A 903 -12.43 -17.44 -42.84
C ILE A 903 -11.40 -16.81 -41.91
N LYS A 904 -10.32 -16.20 -42.45
CA LYS A 904 -9.33 -15.50 -41.62
C LYS A 904 -9.94 -14.35 -40.83
N GLU A 905 -10.85 -13.58 -41.43
CA GLU A 905 -11.62 -12.55 -40.73
C GLU A 905 -12.48 -13.14 -39.60
N ALA A 906 -13.17 -14.25 -39.85
CA ALA A 906 -13.97 -14.94 -38.84
C ALA A 906 -13.13 -15.47 -37.66
N VAL A 907 -11.94 -16.02 -37.94
CA VAL A 907 -10.97 -16.45 -36.92
C VAL A 907 -10.51 -15.26 -36.07
N THR A 908 -10.14 -14.15 -36.70
CA THR A 908 -9.73 -12.93 -36.00
C THR A 908 -10.87 -12.37 -35.15
N ALA A 909 -12.10 -12.37 -35.66
CA ALA A 909 -13.28 -11.95 -34.90
C ALA A 909 -13.57 -12.87 -33.71
N PHE A 910 -13.33 -14.18 -33.84
CA PHE A 910 -13.43 -15.14 -32.75
C PHE A 910 -12.37 -14.88 -31.67
N PHE A 911 -11.10 -14.73 -32.03
CA PHE A 911 -10.03 -14.45 -31.07
C PHE A 911 -10.25 -13.14 -30.32
N LEU A 912 -10.82 -12.13 -30.99
CA LEU A 912 -11.18 -10.86 -30.37
C LEU A 912 -12.21 -11.03 -29.23
N LYS A 913 -13.03 -12.08 -29.27
CA LYS A 913 -14.05 -12.39 -28.26
C LYS A 913 -13.54 -13.32 -27.16
N THR A 914 -12.22 -13.50 -27.05
CA THR A 914 -11.63 -14.36 -26.01
C THR A 914 -12.05 -13.91 -24.61
N PRO A 915 -12.48 -14.83 -23.72
CA PRO A 915 -12.83 -14.50 -22.34
C PRO A 915 -11.61 -14.19 -21.46
N LYS A 916 -10.40 -14.19 -22.04
CA LYS A 916 -9.10 -14.14 -21.37
C LYS A 916 -8.52 -12.73 -21.20
N CYS A 917 -9.20 -11.71 -21.69
CA CYS A 917 -8.84 -10.31 -21.41
C CYS A 917 -9.23 -9.96 -19.97
N SER A 918 -8.30 -9.38 -19.20
CA SER A 918 -8.55 -8.99 -17.81
C SER A 918 -9.29 -7.66 -17.68
N ASP A 919 -9.19 -6.80 -18.69
CA ASP A 919 -9.75 -5.45 -18.72
C ASP A 919 -9.81 -4.89 -20.16
N GLU A 920 -10.35 -3.67 -20.31
CA GLU A 920 -10.51 -2.98 -21.59
C GLU A 920 -9.16 -2.63 -22.26
N ARG A 921 -8.08 -2.47 -21.50
CA ARG A 921 -6.74 -2.19 -22.05
C ARG A 921 -6.18 -3.42 -22.73
N GLU A 922 -6.26 -4.59 -22.08
CA GLU A 922 -5.89 -5.86 -22.68
C GLU A 922 -6.73 -6.17 -23.93
N GLU A 923 -8.02 -5.82 -23.94
CA GLU A 923 -8.85 -5.95 -25.15
C GLU A 923 -8.33 -5.06 -26.30
N SER A 924 -7.91 -3.82 -26.00
CA SER A 924 -7.30 -2.93 -26.99
C SER A 924 -5.96 -3.44 -27.51
N CYS A 925 -5.11 -3.97 -26.64
CA CYS A 925 -3.82 -4.53 -27.05
C CYS A 925 -3.99 -5.83 -27.85
N LEU A 926 -4.98 -6.65 -27.51
CA LEU A 926 -5.37 -7.81 -28.31
C LEU A 926 -5.80 -7.39 -29.71
N LYS A 927 -6.64 -6.34 -29.85
CA LYS A 927 -7.02 -5.79 -31.17
C LYS A 927 -5.79 -5.40 -31.99
N GLU A 928 -4.78 -4.82 -31.36
CA GLU A 928 -3.55 -4.42 -32.04
C GLU A 928 -2.70 -5.62 -32.47
N PHE A 929 -2.51 -6.61 -31.59
CA PHE A 929 -1.82 -7.85 -31.93
C PHE A 929 -2.52 -8.61 -33.06
N LEU A 930 -3.85 -8.69 -33.04
CA LEU A 930 -4.62 -9.43 -34.04
C LEU A 930 -4.47 -8.88 -35.47
N LYS A 931 -4.12 -7.60 -35.64
CA LYS A 931 -3.82 -7.02 -36.97
C LYS A 931 -2.62 -7.69 -37.65
N ARG A 932 -1.69 -8.24 -36.87
CA ARG A 932 -0.44 -8.84 -37.33
C ARG A 932 -0.32 -10.33 -37.00
N TYR A 933 -1.35 -10.94 -36.41
CA TYR A 933 -1.38 -12.35 -36.03
C TYR A 933 -0.94 -13.28 -37.17
N TRP A 934 -1.45 -13.02 -38.38
CA TRP A 934 -1.19 -13.84 -39.56
C TRP A 934 0.21 -13.69 -40.17
N SER A 935 0.99 -12.68 -39.77
CA SER A 935 2.21 -12.27 -40.49
C SER A 935 3.41 -11.92 -39.60
N PHE A 936 3.29 -11.96 -38.27
CA PHE A 936 4.43 -11.66 -37.40
C PHE A 936 5.49 -12.77 -37.46
N ASP A 937 6.76 -12.37 -37.44
CA ASP A 937 7.90 -13.28 -37.59
C ASP A 937 8.97 -13.05 -36.52
N VAL A 938 9.02 -11.84 -35.95
CA VAL A 938 9.97 -11.45 -34.91
C VAL A 938 9.20 -11.14 -33.64
N TRP A 939 9.68 -11.66 -32.52
CA TRP A 939 9.11 -11.38 -31.21
C TRP A 939 10.17 -10.72 -30.31
N PRO A 940 9.81 -9.69 -29.53
CA PRO A 940 10.75 -8.96 -28.68
C PRO A 940 11.19 -9.79 -27.46
N LYS A 941 12.29 -9.41 -26.81
CA LYS A 941 12.67 -9.97 -25.49
C LYS A 941 11.87 -9.27 -24.40
N ILE A 942 10.66 -9.77 -24.18
CA ILE A 942 9.63 -9.25 -23.28
C ILE A 942 9.37 -10.23 -22.13
N GLU A 943 8.27 -10.04 -21.42
CA GLU A 943 7.86 -10.96 -20.36
C GLU A 943 7.68 -12.41 -20.85
N GLU A 944 7.98 -13.36 -19.95
CA GLU A 944 8.14 -14.77 -20.25
C GLU A 944 6.85 -15.42 -20.81
N VAL A 945 5.68 -15.11 -20.27
CA VAL A 945 4.40 -15.67 -20.72
C VAL A 945 4.09 -15.24 -22.16
N ALA A 946 4.27 -13.96 -22.49
CA ALA A 946 4.00 -13.44 -23.83
C ALA A 946 4.99 -13.96 -24.89
N ASP A 947 6.28 -14.05 -24.55
CA ASP A 947 7.32 -14.64 -25.43
C ASP A 947 6.99 -16.10 -25.79
N LYS A 948 6.59 -16.90 -24.79
CA LYS A 948 6.20 -18.30 -25.02
C LYS A 948 4.94 -18.44 -25.86
N ALA A 949 3.94 -17.58 -25.63
CA ALA A 949 2.72 -17.56 -26.43
C ALA A 949 3.01 -17.30 -27.91
N LEU A 950 3.86 -16.31 -28.23
CA LEU A 950 4.26 -16.01 -29.62
C LEU A 950 5.01 -17.18 -30.26
N LYS A 951 5.89 -17.84 -29.51
CA LYS A 951 6.62 -19.03 -29.96
C LYS A 951 5.71 -20.23 -30.22
N LEU A 952 4.68 -20.45 -29.40
CA LEU A 952 3.67 -21.51 -29.62
C LEU A 952 2.90 -21.26 -30.91
N ILE A 953 2.48 -20.02 -31.16
CA ILE A 953 1.78 -19.63 -32.39
C ILE A 953 2.65 -19.90 -33.63
N GLN A 954 3.97 -19.77 -33.52
CA GLN A 954 4.91 -20.08 -34.61
C GLN A 954 5.38 -21.55 -34.66
N ASP A 955 4.73 -22.44 -33.91
CA ASP A 955 5.07 -23.87 -33.88
C ASP A 955 6.51 -24.17 -33.43
N ASN A 956 7.05 -23.36 -32.50
CA ASN A 956 8.38 -23.61 -31.97
C ASN A 956 8.34 -24.78 -30.96
N PRO A 957 9.09 -25.89 -31.21
CA PRO A 957 9.05 -27.07 -30.36
C PRO A 957 9.58 -26.84 -28.93
N ASP A 958 10.42 -25.81 -28.73
CA ASP A 958 11.01 -25.47 -27.43
C ASP A 958 10.22 -24.38 -26.68
N ALA A 959 9.04 -23.96 -27.17
CA ALA A 959 8.30 -22.81 -26.67
C ALA A 959 7.92 -22.90 -25.18
N LEU A 960 7.58 -24.09 -24.68
CA LEU A 960 7.16 -24.26 -23.28
C LEU A 960 8.34 -24.10 -22.29
N GLY A 961 9.57 -24.35 -22.74
CA GLY A 961 10.78 -24.21 -21.93
C GLY A 961 10.73 -25.05 -20.64
N LYS A 962 10.52 -24.39 -19.50
CA LYS A 962 10.45 -25.02 -18.16
C LYS A 962 9.10 -25.64 -17.80
N TYR A 963 8.02 -25.31 -18.52
CA TYR A 963 6.70 -25.91 -18.26
C TYR A 963 6.70 -27.36 -18.73
N GLU A 964 6.12 -28.28 -17.94
CA GLU A 964 6.10 -29.70 -18.31
C GLU A 964 5.16 -29.96 -19.50
N ASN A 965 4.11 -29.14 -19.65
CA ASN A 965 3.10 -29.27 -20.70
C ASN A 965 2.30 -27.98 -20.90
N LEU A 966 1.49 -27.94 -21.97
CA LEU A 966 0.65 -26.78 -22.31
C LEU A 966 -0.36 -26.44 -21.20
N LYS A 967 -0.91 -27.45 -20.53
CA LYS A 967 -1.88 -27.28 -19.44
C LYS A 967 -1.30 -26.44 -18.29
N GLU A 968 -0.05 -26.67 -17.91
CA GLU A 968 0.63 -25.85 -16.90
C GLU A 968 0.82 -24.41 -17.36
N PHE A 969 1.30 -24.22 -18.59
CA PHE A 969 1.47 -22.88 -19.17
C PHE A 969 0.15 -22.09 -19.23
N LEU A 970 -0.96 -22.75 -19.56
CA LEU A 970 -2.28 -22.09 -19.66
C LEU A 970 -2.76 -21.49 -18.33
N LYS A 971 -2.33 -22.04 -17.18
CA LYS A 971 -2.65 -21.47 -15.85
C LYS A 971 -2.08 -20.06 -15.69
N ASP A 972 -0.86 -19.86 -16.18
CA ASP A 972 -0.16 -18.58 -16.09
C ASP A 972 -0.58 -17.64 -17.23
N PHE A 973 -0.77 -18.19 -18.43
CA PHE A 973 -1.24 -17.45 -19.60
C PHE A 973 -2.61 -16.81 -19.35
N ASP A 974 -3.59 -17.54 -18.85
CA ASP A 974 -4.95 -17.01 -18.69
C ASP A 974 -5.01 -15.86 -17.67
N GLU A 975 -4.16 -15.87 -16.64
CA GLU A 975 -4.13 -14.82 -15.60
C GLU A 975 -3.19 -13.65 -15.89
N CYS A 976 -2.22 -13.80 -16.79
CA CYS A 976 -1.27 -12.74 -17.10
C CYS A 976 -2.01 -11.49 -17.62
N ARG A 977 -1.97 -10.40 -16.86
CA ARG A 977 -2.72 -9.16 -17.14
C ARG A 977 -2.14 -8.29 -18.25
N TYR A 978 -0.93 -8.58 -18.71
CA TYR A 978 -0.23 -7.77 -19.71
C TYR A 978 0.22 -8.59 -20.92
N LYS A 979 -0.25 -9.83 -21.04
CA LYS A 979 0.12 -10.74 -22.12
C LYS A 979 -0.15 -10.13 -23.49
N PHE A 980 -1.33 -9.53 -23.70
CA PHE A 980 -1.68 -8.98 -25.00
C PHE A 980 -0.99 -7.65 -25.25
N SER A 981 -0.77 -6.85 -24.19
CA SER A 981 0.12 -5.68 -24.26
C SER A 981 1.49 -6.08 -24.82
N GLU A 982 2.13 -7.09 -24.23
CA GLU A 982 3.45 -7.53 -24.67
C GLU A 982 3.41 -8.20 -26.05
N MET A 983 2.43 -9.05 -26.34
CA MET A 983 2.25 -9.66 -27.67
C MET A 983 2.01 -8.62 -28.77
N SER A 984 1.39 -7.47 -28.46
CA SER A 984 1.18 -6.38 -29.42
C SER A 984 2.48 -5.75 -29.93
N HIS A 985 3.62 -6.03 -29.28
CA HIS A 985 4.94 -5.62 -29.74
C HIS A 985 5.58 -6.57 -30.77
N ALA A 986 4.93 -7.68 -31.13
CA ALA A 986 5.42 -8.58 -32.19
C ALA A 986 5.61 -7.82 -33.51
N ILE A 987 6.67 -8.13 -34.26
CA ILE A 987 7.10 -7.38 -35.45
C ILE A 987 7.03 -8.27 -36.69
N VAL A 988 6.61 -7.69 -37.82
CA VAL A 988 6.71 -8.30 -39.14
C VAL A 988 8.09 -7.96 -39.71
N SER A 989 8.84 -8.95 -40.21
CA SER A 989 10.24 -8.77 -40.66
C SER A 989 10.45 -7.66 -41.71
N ASN A 990 9.37 -7.17 -42.34
CA ASN A 990 9.37 -6.16 -43.40
C ASN A 990 8.93 -4.76 -42.95
N GLU A 991 8.70 -4.50 -41.65
CA GLU A 991 8.25 -3.18 -41.13
C GLU A 991 9.34 -2.33 -40.45
N ASN A 992 10.63 -2.67 -40.60
CA ASN A 992 11.74 -1.81 -40.15
C ASN A 992 12.18 -0.79 -41.21
#